data_AF-A0A8S8Y8W9-F1
#
_entry.id   AF-A0A8S8Y8W9-F1
#
_cell.length_a   1.000
_cell.length_b   1.000
_cell.length_c   1.000
_cell.angle_alpha   90.00
_cell.angle_beta   90.00
_cell.angle_gamma   90.00
#
_symmetry.space_group_name_H-M   'P 1'
#
loop_
_entity.id
_entity.type
_entity.pdbx_description
1 polymer ?
#
loop_
_entity_poly.entity_id
_entity_poly.type
_entity_poly.pdbx_seq_one_letter_code
_entity_poly.pdbx_strand_id
1 'polypeptide(L)'
;MATLDPFNARQTLGVGGDYYALDALDANGIPTAHLPYSIRILLEGALRGNDGFLITEDDVRKIAAWTPDGERGEIPFRPSRVILQDFTGVPAVVDLAALRDAMVEMGGDPEKVNPQVPVDLVIDHSVQVDVSGASSDALDMNLDIEYHRNMERYTFLKWGQQSLANFQAVPPSRGIVHQVNLEFLASVARQEHGVWLADTLVGTDSHTTMVNGLGVLGWGVGGIEAEAVMLGQPIYMLAPDVVGVRLTGSLQPGVTATDMTLRIVEMLREHGVVGKFVEFFGSGMKALSLADRATIANMAPEYGATCGFFPVDERTLDYLRLTGREDAAVAGVEAYAKAQGLWCDEGAEEKSYTAVLELNLDDVVPALAGPKRPQDRVDLNEMKSHFLHSLTHEEGHHGHGLASEDLSKSAIVEMNGEMFDLNHGDVVIAAITSCTNTSNPGVMMAAGLLARNARQRGLSVKPWVKTSLAPGSRVVTEYYEATGLQDDLNAMGFHTVGYGCTTCIGNSGPLAEPIEAAIDEAGLIVGSVLSGNRNFEGRVHGKVKASYLASPPLVVAYAIAGNLDIDLTTEPIGHDQEGKPVMLSEIWPSEAAVDEAMKVITPEMFRQRYADAMNEPRWNSIPAEASPLYPWQDASTYIRLPTFFSGLSATPAPITTIEGAKVLLKLGDSITTDHISPAGSFPAQGPAGQWLVERDVKKTDFNSFGSRRGNHEIMMRGTFANVRIRNQMAPGTEGGFALNHETGEVTSVYEAAQIEAPKVVLAGSQYGTGSSRDWAAKARTCSA
;
A
#
# COMPACT_ATOMS: atom_id res chain seq x y z
N MET A 1 -12.31 -18.11 -25.92
CA MET A 1 -13.31 -19.15 -26.22
C MET A 1 -14.70 -18.58 -25.92
N ALA A 2 -15.78 -19.21 -26.36
CA ALA A 2 -17.13 -18.76 -26.03
C ALA A 2 -17.49 -19.19 -24.60
N THR A 3 -18.10 -18.30 -23.81
CA THR A 3 -18.61 -18.62 -22.48
C THR A 3 -19.71 -19.69 -22.59
N LEU A 4 -19.62 -20.72 -21.76
CA LEU A 4 -20.63 -21.76 -21.61
C LEU A 4 -21.60 -21.36 -20.49
N ASP A 5 -22.89 -21.70 -20.66
CA ASP A 5 -23.92 -21.47 -19.64
C ASP A 5 -24.65 -22.79 -19.28
N PRO A 6 -23.96 -23.72 -18.60
CA PRO A 6 -24.53 -25.03 -18.28
C PRO A 6 -25.67 -24.97 -17.25
N PHE A 7 -25.80 -23.86 -16.52
CA PHE A 7 -26.80 -23.68 -15.46
C PHE A 7 -28.01 -22.85 -15.92
N ASN A 8 -28.03 -22.36 -17.17
CA ASN A 8 -29.01 -21.38 -17.66
C ASN A 8 -29.06 -20.12 -16.77
N ALA A 9 -27.89 -19.64 -16.35
CA ALA A 9 -27.72 -18.53 -15.44
C ALA A 9 -27.84 -17.17 -16.11
N ARG A 10 -27.70 -17.07 -17.44
CA ARG A 10 -27.82 -15.78 -18.14
C ARG A 10 -29.26 -15.27 -18.11
N GLN A 11 -29.50 -14.17 -17.40
CA GLN A 11 -30.80 -13.51 -17.25
C GLN A 11 -30.69 -12.01 -17.58
N THR A 12 -31.82 -11.38 -17.89
CA THR A 12 -31.87 -9.92 -18.13
C THR A 12 -32.13 -9.18 -16.82
N LEU A 13 -31.31 -8.16 -16.54
CA LEU A 13 -31.47 -7.31 -15.36
C LEU A 13 -32.54 -6.24 -15.61
N GLY A 14 -33.33 -5.90 -14.58
CA GLY A 14 -34.46 -4.97 -14.71
C GLY A 14 -34.09 -3.55 -15.18
N VAL A 15 -32.83 -3.14 -15.00
CA VAL A 15 -32.27 -1.85 -15.46
C VAL A 15 -31.66 -1.91 -16.87
N GLY A 16 -31.78 -3.05 -17.56
CA GLY A 16 -31.20 -3.31 -18.88
C GLY A 16 -29.86 -4.04 -18.81
N GLY A 17 -29.54 -4.78 -19.87
CA GLY A 17 -28.38 -5.68 -19.92
C GLY A 17 -28.67 -7.06 -19.33
N ASP A 18 -27.75 -7.99 -19.53
CA ASP A 18 -27.80 -9.34 -18.97
C ASP A 18 -26.87 -9.47 -17.76
N TYR A 19 -27.04 -10.51 -16.95
CA TYR A 19 -26.12 -10.93 -15.89
C TYR A 19 -26.18 -12.45 -15.71
N TYR A 20 -25.18 -13.03 -15.07
CA TYR A 20 -25.17 -14.46 -14.74
C TYR A 20 -25.65 -14.63 -13.29
N ALA A 21 -26.91 -15.01 -13.14
CA ALA A 21 -27.61 -15.02 -11.87
C ALA A 21 -27.18 -16.19 -10.98
N LEU A 22 -26.74 -15.89 -9.76
CA LEU A 22 -26.36 -16.92 -8.78
C LEU A 22 -27.55 -17.80 -8.36
N ASP A 23 -28.77 -17.26 -8.36
CA ASP A 23 -30.00 -18.02 -8.01
C ASP A 23 -30.32 -19.15 -9.01
N ALA A 24 -29.76 -19.11 -10.22
CA ALA A 24 -29.83 -20.21 -11.16
C ALA A 24 -29.14 -21.46 -10.62
N LEU A 25 -28.10 -21.33 -9.78
CA LEU A 25 -27.48 -22.46 -9.10
C LEU A 25 -28.43 -23.08 -8.06
N ASP A 26 -29.17 -22.24 -7.32
CA ASP A 26 -30.19 -22.70 -6.37
C ASP A 26 -31.31 -23.47 -7.10
N ALA A 27 -31.75 -22.95 -8.26
CA ALA A 27 -32.74 -23.62 -9.12
C ALA A 27 -32.24 -24.98 -9.67
N ASN A 28 -30.92 -25.14 -9.80
CA ASN A 28 -30.26 -26.39 -10.16
C ASN A 28 -29.89 -27.27 -8.94
N GLY A 29 -30.40 -26.94 -7.75
CA GLY A 29 -30.24 -27.73 -6.53
C GLY A 29 -28.91 -27.51 -5.79
N ILE A 30 -28.20 -26.41 -6.07
CA ILE A 30 -26.94 -26.04 -5.43
C ILE A 30 -27.19 -24.79 -4.58
N PRO A 31 -27.39 -24.92 -3.25
CA PRO A 31 -27.69 -23.78 -2.40
C PRO A 31 -26.51 -22.81 -2.32
N THR A 32 -26.77 -21.52 -2.47
CA THR A 32 -25.76 -20.44 -2.42
C THR A 32 -26.07 -19.39 -1.34
N ALA A 33 -27.26 -19.45 -0.74
CA ALA A 33 -27.76 -18.49 0.25
C ALA A 33 -26.78 -18.24 1.41
N HIS A 34 -26.15 -19.31 1.89
CA HIS A 34 -25.28 -19.35 3.07
C HIS A 34 -23.87 -18.79 2.83
N LEU A 35 -23.44 -18.66 1.58
CA LEU A 35 -22.07 -18.27 1.23
C LEU A 35 -21.77 -16.83 1.69
N PRO A 36 -20.56 -16.56 2.24
CA PRO A 36 -20.05 -15.22 2.44
C PRO A 36 -20.13 -14.38 1.17
N TYR A 37 -20.30 -13.06 1.32
CA TYR A 37 -20.39 -12.15 0.19
C TYR A 37 -19.13 -12.20 -0.69
N SER A 38 -17.95 -12.32 -0.07
CA SER A 38 -16.70 -12.48 -0.81
C SER A 38 -16.65 -13.76 -1.65
N ILE A 39 -17.20 -14.87 -1.16
CA ILE A 39 -17.25 -16.16 -1.90
C ILE A 39 -18.28 -16.09 -3.03
N ARG A 40 -19.40 -15.40 -2.83
CA ARG A 40 -20.39 -15.14 -3.90
C ARG A 40 -19.80 -14.38 -5.07
N ILE A 41 -18.91 -13.42 -4.82
CA ILE A 41 -18.20 -12.68 -5.88
C ILE A 41 -17.26 -13.61 -6.67
N LEU A 42 -16.51 -14.49 -5.99
CA LEU A 42 -15.70 -15.51 -6.68
C LEU A 42 -16.58 -16.44 -7.53
N LEU A 43 -17.73 -16.84 -6.99
CA LEU A 43 -18.69 -17.70 -7.67
C LEU A 43 -19.28 -17.02 -8.92
N GLU A 44 -19.65 -15.75 -8.83
CA GLU A 44 -20.12 -14.95 -9.97
C GLU A 44 -19.08 -14.92 -11.09
N GLY A 45 -17.83 -14.63 -10.73
CA GLY A 45 -16.73 -14.56 -11.69
C GLY A 45 -16.47 -15.89 -12.39
N ALA A 46 -16.53 -17.00 -11.66
CA ALA A 46 -16.40 -18.34 -12.23
C ALA A 46 -17.60 -18.72 -13.10
N LEU A 47 -18.82 -18.42 -12.67
CA LEU A 47 -20.05 -18.72 -13.42
C LEU A 47 -20.09 -17.98 -14.77
N ARG A 48 -19.80 -16.67 -14.76
CA ARG A 48 -19.69 -15.85 -15.97
C ARG A 48 -18.46 -16.20 -16.81
N GLY A 49 -17.39 -16.68 -16.18
CA GLY A 49 -16.11 -16.99 -16.80
C GLY A 49 -15.96 -18.41 -17.35
N ASN A 50 -16.96 -19.28 -17.15
CA ASN A 50 -16.90 -20.69 -17.55
C ASN A 50 -16.70 -20.83 -19.08
N ASP A 51 -15.54 -21.34 -19.48
CA ASP A 51 -15.17 -21.56 -20.89
C ASP A 51 -14.89 -23.03 -21.20
N GLY A 52 -15.05 -23.91 -20.21
CA GLY A 52 -14.81 -25.34 -20.32
C GLY A 52 -13.33 -25.73 -20.39
N PHE A 53 -12.40 -24.77 -20.20
CA PHE A 53 -10.96 -25.02 -20.26
C PHE A 53 -10.20 -24.40 -19.09
N LEU A 54 -10.14 -23.06 -19.02
CA LEU A 54 -9.49 -22.34 -17.92
C LEU A 54 -10.39 -22.33 -16.68
N ILE A 55 -11.69 -22.20 -16.90
CA ILE A 55 -12.73 -22.28 -15.87
C ILE A 55 -13.76 -23.28 -16.33
N THR A 56 -13.95 -24.33 -15.54
CA THR A 56 -14.83 -25.45 -15.85
C THR A 56 -16.12 -25.41 -15.04
N GLU A 57 -17.09 -26.26 -15.41
CA GLU A 57 -18.29 -26.46 -14.59
C GLU A 57 -17.96 -27.00 -13.18
N ASP A 58 -16.92 -27.82 -13.06
CA ASP A 58 -16.48 -28.37 -11.76
C ASP A 58 -16.00 -27.26 -10.83
N ASP A 59 -15.27 -26.28 -11.35
CA ASP A 59 -14.82 -25.12 -10.60
C ASP A 59 -16.00 -24.32 -10.01
N VAL A 60 -17.04 -24.09 -10.81
CA VAL A 60 -18.27 -23.40 -10.36
C VAL A 60 -18.94 -24.18 -9.23
N ARG A 61 -19.09 -25.51 -9.39
CA ARG A 61 -19.69 -26.37 -8.36
C ARG A 61 -18.86 -26.39 -7.09
N LYS A 62 -17.53 -26.40 -7.21
CA LYS A 62 -16.59 -26.42 -6.10
C LYS A 62 -16.66 -25.15 -5.27
N ILE A 63 -16.73 -23.99 -5.91
CA ILE A 63 -16.91 -22.70 -5.21
C ILE A 63 -18.29 -22.65 -4.54
N ALA A 64 -19.35 -23.07 -5.24
CA ALA A 64 -20.70 -23.07 -4.68
C ALA A 64 -20.87 -24.03 -3.48
N ALA A 65 -20.10 -25.11 -3.44
CA ALA A 65 -20.09 -26.10 -2.36
C ALA A 65 -19.28 -25.67 -1.13
N TRP A 66 -18.76 -24.43 -1.09
CA TRP A 66 -18.00 -23.93 0.06
C TRP A 66 -18.83 -23.99 1.35
N THR A 67 -18.21 -24.50 2.42
CA THR A 67 -18.77 -24.56 3.77
C THR A 67 -17.68 -24.27 4.80
N PRO A 68 -18.03 -23.76 5.99
CA PRO A 68 -17.07 -23.43 7.05
C PRO A 68 -16.07 -24.56 7.36
N ASP A 69 -16.56 -25.80 7.50
CA ASP A 69 -15.77 -26.97 7.90
C ASP A 69 -15.32 -27.85 6.72
N GLY A 70 -15.52 -27.39 5.48
CA GLY A 70 -15.22 -28.15 4.27
C GLY A 70 -13.73 -28.20 3.91
N GLU A 71 -13.34 -29.17 3.08
CA GLU A 71 -11.98 -29.21 2.51
C GLU A 71 -11.76 -28.03 1.54
N ARG A 72 -10.56 -27.44 1.58
CA ARG A 72 -10.17 -26.38 0.63
C ARG A 72 -9.46 -27.01 -0.56
N GLY A 73 -10.06 -26.87 -1.74
CA GLY A 73 -9.40 -27.19 -2.99
C GLY A 73 -9.05 -25.94 -3.78
N GLU A 74 -8.23 -26.11 -4.82
CA GLU A 74 -7.89 -25.04 -5.76
C GLU A 74 -9.13 -24.58 -6.56
N ILE A 75 -9.28 -23.27 -6.72
CA ILE A 75 -10.35 -22.61 -7.47
C ILE A 75 -9.75 -21.51 -8.36
N PRO A 76 -10.36 -21.22 -9.53
CA PRO A 76 -9.96 -20.11 -10.37
C PRO A 76 -10.59 -18.79 -9.91
N PHE A 77 -9.83 -17.71 -10.01
CA PHE A 77 -10.29 -16.34 -9.88
C PHE A 77 -9.84 -15.54 -11.09
N ARG A 78 -10.79 -14.96 -11.83
CA ARG A 78 -10.51 -14.10 -12.99
C ARG A 78 -10.93 -12.66 -12.66
N PRO A 79 -10.01 -11.81 -12.18
CA PRO A 79 -10.32 -10.42 -11.86
C PRO A 79 -10.86 -9.65 -13.07
N SER A 80 -11.73 -8.68 -12.83
CA SER A 80 -12.32 -7.84 -13.89
C SER A 80 -11.37 -6.77 -14.42
N ARG A 81 -10.34 -6.39 -13.65
CA ARG A 81 -9.31 -5.40 -14.01
C ARG A 81 -8.05 -5.57 -13.17
N VAL A 82 -7.00 -4.84 -13.52
CA VAL A 82 -5.73 -4.79 -12.78
C VAL A 82 -5.39 -3.34 -12.44
N ILE A 83 -4.83 -3.11 -11.25
CA ILE A 83 -4.29 -1.80 -10.87
C ILE A 83 -2.79 -1.87 -10.57
N LEU A 84 -2.04 -0.86 -10.98
CA LEU A 84 -0.60 -0.77 -10.82
C LEU A 84 -0.21 0.56 -10.19
N GLN A 85 0.97 0.59 -9.58
CA GLN A 85 1.67 1.80 -9.19
C GLN A 85 3.06 1.80 -9.84
N ASP A 86 3.75 2.94 -9.95
CA ASP A 86 4.92 3.06 -10.82
C ASP A 86 6.18 2.24 -10.44
N PHE A 87 6.40 1.88 -9.16
CA PHE A 87 7.50 1.00 -8.76
C PHE A 87 7.31 -0.45 -9.22
N THR A 88 6.09 -0.95 -9.33
CA THR A 88 5.80 -2.32 -9.83
C THR A 88 5.23 -2.32 -11.23
N GLY A 89 4.68 -1.21 -11.69
CA GLY A 89 4.18 -1.02 -13.03
C GLY A 89 5.30 -0.87 -14.05
N VAL A 90 6.41 -0.20 -13.71
CA VAL A 90 7.59 -0.16 -14.58
C VAL A 90 8.10 -1.58 -14.92
N PRO A 91 8.43 -2.46 -13.95
CA PRO A 91 8.85 -3.82 -14.28
C PRO A 91 7.75 -4.62 -15.00
N ALA A 92 6.47 -4.44 -14.68
CA ALA A 92 5.38 -5.14 -15.39
C ALA A 92 5.30 -4.74 -16.88
N VAL A 93 5.44 -3.45 -17.18
CA VAL A 93 5.47 -2.97 -18.57
C VAL A 93 6.76 -3.39 -19.28
N VAL A 94 7.89 -3.49 -18.56
CA VAL A 94 9.15 -4.07 -19.09
C VAL A 94 8.96 -5.53 -19.49
N ASP A 95 8.29 -6.32 -18.67
CA ASP A 95 8.03 -7.73 -18.96
C ASP A 95 7.09 -7.88 -20.16
N LEU A 96 6.03 -7.07 -20.26
CA LEU A 96 5.17 -7.05 -21.46
C LEU A 96 5.94 -6.65 -22.72
N ALA A 97 6.81 -5.64 -22.64
CA ALA A 97 7.67 -5.24 -23.76
C ALA A 97 8.61 -6.38 -24.17
N ALA A 98 9.27 -7.02 -23.21
CA ALA A 98 10.17 -8.13 -23.46
C ALA A 98 9.45 -9.38 -24.01
N LEU A 99 8.21 -9.63 -23.58
CA LEU A 99 7.35 -10.68 -24.15
C LEU A 99 6.99 -10.41 -25.60
N ARG A 100 6.83 -9.13 -26.00
CA ARG A 100 6.65 -8.77 -27.42
C ARG A 100 7.89 -9.08 -28.25
N ASP A 101 9.08 -8.76 -27.74
CA ASP A 101 10.34 -9.14 -28.38
C ASP A 101 10.46 -10.67 -28.52
N ALA A 102 10.21 -11.42 -27.45
CA ALA A 102 10.24 -12.88 -27.47
C ALA A 102 9.18 -13.48 -28.42
N MET A 103 7.99 -12.90 -28.51
CA MET A 103 6.95 -13.32 -29.46
C MET A 103 7.45 -13.18 -30.91
N VAL A 104 8.16 -12.10 -31.23
CA VAL A 104 8.76 -11.89 -32.56
C VAL A 104 9.90 -12.88 -32.81
N GLU A 105 10.77 -13.13 -31.83
CA GLU A 105 11.84 -14.14 -31.92
C GLU A 105 11.28 -15.54 -32.22
N MET A 106 10.10 -15.86 -31.68
CA MET A 106 9.37 -17.11 -31.94
C MET A 106 8.58 -17.10 -33.27
N GLY A 107 8.66 -16.03 -34.07
CA GLY A 107 7.94 -15.89 -35.35
C GLY A 107 6.46 -15.54 -35.22
N GLY A 108 6.04 -15.06 -34.05
CA GLY A 108 4.67 -14.63 -33.74
C GLY A 108 4.41 -13.14 -33.95
N ASP A 109 3.21 -12.72 -33.56
CA ASP A 109 2.74 -11.33 -33.66
C ASP A 109 2.82 -10.64 -32.29
N PRO A 110 3.65 -9.60 -32.12
CA PRO A 110 3.81 -8.92 -30.84
C PRO A 110 2.51 -8.28 -30.34
N GLU A 111 1.59 -7.89 -31.22
CA GLU A 111 0.33 -7.26 -30.82
C GLU A 111 -0.65 -8.23 -30.14
N LYS A 112 -0.36 -9.53 -30.14
CA LYS A 112 -1.10 -10.50 -29.31
C LYS A 112 -0.74 -10.42 -27.83
N VAL A 113 0.42 -9.82 -27.50
CA VAL A 113 0.80 -9.54 -26.11
C VAL A 113 0.23 -8.17 -25.75
N ASN A 114 -1.01 -8.20 -25.27
CA ASN A 114 -1.75 -7.03 -24.81
C ASN A 114 -2.67 -7.38 -23.64
N PRO A 115 -2.88 -6.45 -22.68
CA PRO A 115 -3.87 -6.61 -21.64
C PRO A 115 -5.28 -6.91 -22.19
N GLN A 116 -5.89 -7.97 -21.68
CA GLN A 116 -7.24 -8.48 -21.99
C GLN A 116 -8.29 -7.94 -21.01
N VAL A 117 -7.85 -7.29 -19.94
CA VAL A 117 -8.68 -6.58 -18.96
C VAL A 117 -8.16 -5.14 -18.83
N PRO A 118 -8.98 -4.20 -18.36
CA PRO A 118 -8.52 -2.84 -18.06
C PRO A 118 -7.34 -2.84 -17.08
N VAL A 119 -6.33 -2.02 -17.36
CA VAL A 119 -5.15 -1.82 -16.52
C VAL A 119 -4.96 -0.34 -16.24
N ASP A 120 -5.07 0.02 -14.97
CA ASP A 120 -4.88 1.38 -14.49
C ASP A 120 -3.55 1.46 -13.73
N LEU A 121 -2.59 2.25 -14.21
CA LEU A 121 -1.38 2.56 -13.47
C LEU A 121 -1.49 3.96 -12.86
N VAL A 122 -1.17 4.12 -11.58
CA VAL A 122 -1.09 5.44 -10.93
C VAL A 122 0.36 5.74 -10.54
N ILE A 123 0.88 6.91 -10.93
CA ILE A 123 2.26 7.31 -10.59
C ILE A 123 2.25 8.08 -9.26
N ASP A 124 2.63 7.41 -8.18
CA ASP A 124 2.52 7.92 -6.80
C ASP A 124 3.68 7.50 -5.88
N HIS A 125 4.55 6.58 -6.30
CA HIS A 125 5.72 6.11 -5.55
C HIS A 125 7.02 6.86 -5.91
N SER A 126 6.96 7.80 -6.85
CA SER A 126 8.12 8.53 -7.36
C SER A 126 8.47 9.79 -6.56
N VAL A 127 7.46 10.52 -6.07
CA VAL A 127 7.65 11.74 -5.29
C VAL A 127 8.30 11.44 -3.93
N GLN A 128 9.22 12.30 -3.53
CA GLN A 128 9.88 12.26 -2.22
C GLN A 128 9.72 13.62 -1.53
N VAL A 129 9.77 13.63 -0.20
CA VAL A 129 9.72 14.86 0.59
C VAL A 129 11.14 15.47 0.67
N ASP A 130 11.71 15.83 -0.48
CA ASP A 130 13.01 16.50 -0.55
C ASP A 130 12.96 17.86 0.16
N VAL A 131 11.86 18.59 -0.06
CA VAL A 131 11.48 19.82 0.64
C VAL A 131 10.30 19.52 1.57
N SER A 132 10.43 19.88 2.85
CA SER A 132 9.40 19.66 3.86
C SER A 132 8.23 20.65 3.73
N GLY A 133 7.12 20.33 4.39
CA GLY A 133 5.95 21.21 4.45
C GLY A 133 6.19 22.50 5.24
N ALA A 134 7.37 22.72 5.81
CA ALA A 134 7.74 24.02 6.38
C ALA A 134 7.92 25.10 5.30
N SER A 135 8.14 24.70 4.03
CA SER A 135 8.20 25.60 2.87
C SER A 135 6.85 25.68 2.17
N SER A 136 6.45 26.90 1.77
CA SER A 136 5.26 27.12 0.94
C SER A 136 5.40 26.54 -0.47
N ASP A 137 6.62 26.43 -0.98
CA ASP A 137 6.91 26.00 -2.35
C ASP A 137 7.20 24.49 -2.44
N ALA A 138 6.97 23.74 -1.34
CA ALA A 138 7.35 22.34 -1.22
C ALA A 138 6.76 21.45 -2.32
N LEU A 139 5.48 21.63 -2.66
CA LEU A 139 4.81 20.86 -3.71
C LEU A 139 5.52 21.01 -5.06
N ASP A 140 5.74 22.24 -5.52
CA ASP A 140 6.31 22.51 -6.84
C ASP A 140 7.78 22.07 -6.91
N MET A 141 8.56 22.31 -5.85
CA MET A 141 9.96 21.90 -5.77
C MET A 141 10.11 20.37 -5.77
N ASN A 142 9.29 19.66 -4.99
CA ASN A 142 9.32 18.20 -4.98
C ASN A 142 8.88 17.61 -6.32
N LEU A 143 7.90 18.22 -7.00
CA LEU A 143 7.47 17.81 -8.34
C LEU A 143 8.55 18.06 -9.40
N ASP A 144 9.27 19.18 -9.34
CA ASP A 144 10.43 19.45 -10.22
C ASP A 144 11.51 18.37 -10.07
N ILE A 145 11.85 18.04 -8.81
CA ILE A 145 12.84 17.02 -8.50
C ILE A 145 12.36 15.64 -8.95
N GLU A 146 11.09 15.31 -8.75
CA GLU A 146 10.48 14.05 -9.19
C GLU A 146 10.61 13.87 -10.71
N TYR A 147 10.22 14.88 -11.50
CA TYR A 147 10.34 14.84 -12.96
C TYR A 147 11.79 14.73 -13.43
N HIS A 148 12.70 15.47 -12.79
CA HIS A 148 14.12 15.39 -13.10
C HIS A 148 14.68 13.98 -12.89
N ARG A 149 14.37 13.34 -11.75
CA ARG A 149 14.89 12.02 -11.38
C ARG A 149 14.27 10.87 -12.19
N ASN A 150 13.03 11.02 -12.64
CA ASN A 150 12.23 9.91 -13.18
C ASN A 150 11.87 10.03 -14.66
N MET A 151 12.42 11.02 -15.38
CA MET A 151 12.10 11.28 -16.79
C MET A 151 12.15 10.03 -17.67
N GLU A 152 13.19 9.19 -17.56
CA GLU A 152 13.32 7.98 -18.37
C GLU A 152 12.22 6.95 -18.08
N ARG A 153 11.86 6.76 -16.81
CA ARG A 153 10.76 5.87 -16.40
C ARG A 153 9.42 6.40 -16.90
N TYR A 154 9.21 7.71 -16.87
CA TYR A 154 7.98 8.34 -17.35
C TYR A 154 7.85 8.27 -18.87
N THR A 155 8.94 8.48 -19.62
CA THR A 155 8.99 8.23 -21.06
C THR A 155 8.61 6.79 -21.38
N PHE A 156 9.12 5.83 -20.61
CA PHE A 156 8.77 4.41 -20.78
C PHE A 156 7.30 4.10 -20.50
N LEU A 157 6.75 4.59 -19.39
CA LEU A 157 5.33 4.40 -19.06
C LEU A 157 4.41 5.08 -20.08
N LYS A 158 4.81 6.25 -20.59
CA LYS A 158 4.08 6.96 -21.64
C LYS A 158 4.09 6.21 -22.97
N TRP A 159 5.21 5.58 -23.33
CA TRP A 159 5.26 4.63 -24.45
C TRP A 159 4.26 3.48 -24.23
N GLY A 160 4.22 2.91 -23.02
CA GLY A 160 3.28 1.85 -22.65
C GLY A 160 1.82 2.27 -22.85
N GLN A 161 1.46 3.46 -22.36
CA GLN A 161 0.13 4.08 -22.55
C GLN A 161 -0.26 4.27 -24.03
N GLN A 162 0.72 4.51 -24.90
CA GLN A 162 0.46 4.70 -26.33
C GLN A 162 0.49 3.40 -27.14
N SER A 163 1.15 2.35 -26.64
CA SER A 163 1.48 1.14 -27.40
C SER A 163 0.78 -0.14 -26.91
N LEU A 164 0.21 -0.13 -25.70
CA LEU A 164 -0.52 -1.25 -25.11
C LEU A 164 -2.02 -0.97 -25.10
N ALA A 165 -2.83 -1.94 -25.55
CA ALA A 165 -4.28 -1.84 -25.46
C ALA A 165 -4.75 -1.98 -23.99
N ASN A 166 -5.88 -1.34 -23.66
CA ASN A 166 -6.50 -1.39 -22.32
C ASN A 166 -5.59 -0.93 -21.16
N PHE A 167 -4.51 -0.23 -21.44
CA PHE A 167 -3.57 0.27 -20.44
C PHE A 167 -3.61 1.80 -20.39
N GLN A 168 -3.79 2.36 -19.20
CA GLN A 168 -3.71 3.80 -18.96
C GLN A 168 -2.84 4.12 -17.76
N ALA A 169 -2.14 5.26 -17.81
CA ALA A 169 -1.36 5.78 -16.69
C ALA A 169 -1.93 7.13 -16.23
N VAL A 170 -2.35 7.18 -14.96
CA VAL A 170 -2.66 8.41 -14.24
C VAL A 170 -1.33 9.13 -13.95
N PRO A 171 -1.14 10.36 -14.45
CA PRO A 171 0.11 11.10 -14.31
C PRO A 171 0.54 11.37 -12.86
N PRO A 172 1.81 11.77 -12.64
CA PRO A 172 2.28 12.22 -11.33
C PRO A 172 1.44 13.37 -10.76
N SER A 173 1.43 13.52 -9.43
CA SER A 173 0.74 14.61 -8.72
C SER A 173 -0.80 14.61 -8.85
N ARG A 174 -1.40 13.46 -9.18
CA ARG A 174 -2.86 13.31 -9.31
C ARG A 174 -3.51 12.58 -8.14
N GLY A 175 -2.73 11.86 -7.34
CA GLY A 175 -3.20 11.16 -6.15
C GLY A 175 -2.45 9.85 -5.91
N ILE A 176 -2.82 9.16 -4.83
CA ILE A 176 -2.29 7.85 -4.45
C ILE A 176 -3.22 6.77 -5.02
N VAL A 177 -2.64 5.69 -5.53
CA VAL A 177 -3.29 4.61 -6.28
C VAL A 177 -4.60 4.15 -5.64
N HIS A 178 -4.63 3.92 -4.33
CA HIS A 178 -5.81 3.37 -3.65
C HIS A 178 -6.90 4.41 -3.39
N GLN A 179 -6.54 5.67 -3.18
CA GLN A 179 -7.52 6.75 -3.04
C GLN A 179 -8.12 7.13 -4.40
N VAL A 180 -7.28 7.20 -5.45
CA VAL A 180 -7.78 7.34 -6.84
C VAL A 180 -8.65 6.15 -7.23
N ASN A 181 -8.31 4.93 -6.78
CA ASN A 181 -9.15 3.76 -7.02
C ASN A 181 -10.54 3.93 -6.39
N LEU A 182 -10.62 4.26 -5.10
CA LEU A 182 -11.90 4.48 -4.42
C LEU A 182 -12.70 5.64 -5.01
N GLU A 183 -12.05 6.80 -5.21
CA GLU A 183 -12.73 8.04 -5.57
C GLU A 183 -13.05 8.11 -7.06
N PHE A 184 -12.39 7.34 -7.94
CA PHE A 184 -12.53 7.48 -9.39
C PHE A 184 -12.62 6.17 -10.18
N LEU A 185 -11.70 5.21 -10.00
CA LEU A 185 -11.60 4.04 -10.88
C LEU A 185 -12.59 2.92 -10.54
N ALA A 186 -12.91 2.75 -9.25
CA ALA A 186 -13.79 1.68 -8.79
C ALA A 186 -15.24 1.94 -9.21
N SER A 187 -15.89 0.85 -9.64
CA SER A 187 -17.26 0.87 -10.17
C SER A 187 -18.25 0.09 -9.30
N VAL A 188 -17.78 -0.80 -8.42
CA VAL A 188 -18.59 -1.78 -7.66
C VAL A 188 -19.26 -2.84 -8.54
N ALA A 189 -20.04 -2.40 -9.53
CA ALA A 189 -20.55 -3.21 -10.60
C ALA A 189 -20.71 -2.35 -11.86
N ARG A 190 -20.50 -2.96 -13.03
CA ARG A 190 -20.63 -2.25 -14.31
C ARG A 190 -21.09 -3.19 -15.40
N GLN A 191 -21.58 -2.60 -16.48
CA GLN A 191 -21.92 -3.32 -17.70
C GLN A 191 -20.73 -3.32 -18.67
N GLU A 192 -20.31 -4.51 -19.11
CA GLU A 192 -19.34 -4.71 -20.18
C GLU A 192 -19.97 -5.55 -21.29
N HIS A 193 -19.94 -5.06 -22.53
CA HIS A 193 -20.49 -5.77 -23.71
C HIS A 193 -21.95 -6.25 -23.51
N GLY A 194 -22.77 -5.45 -22.83
CA GLY A 194 -24.16 -5.78 -22.55
C GLY A 194 -24.38 -6.63 -21.28
N VAL A 195 -23.32 -7.09 -20.60
CA VAL A 195 -23.40 -7.96 -19.42
C VAL A 195 -22.91 -7.24 -18.16
N TRP A 196 -23.69 -7.25 -17.10
CA TRP A 196 -23.29 -6.77 -15.77
C TRP A 196 -22.35 -7.76 -15.08
N LEU A 197 -21.34 -7.22 -14.42
CA LEU A 197 -20.38 -7.97 -13.63
C LEU A 197 -20.01 -7.20 -12.35
N ALA A 198 -19.54 -7.93 -11.34
CA ALA A 198 -18.96 -7.35 -10.14
C ALA A 198 -17.56 -6.80 -10.45
N ASP A 199 -17.28 -5.59 -9.97
CA ASP A 199 -15.92 -5.05 -10.01
C ASP A 199 -15.03 -5.89 -9.07
N THR A 200 -13.99 -6.45 -9.65
CA THR A 200 -12.97 -7.23 -8.94
C THR A 200 -11.61 -6.91 -9.53
N LEU A 201 -10.57 -6.91 -8.69
CA LEU A 201 -9.22 -6.61 -9.16
C LEU A 201 -8.13 -7.33 -8.38
N VAL A 202 -6.99 -7.44 -9.02
CA VAL A 202 -5.73 -7.55 -8.31
C VAL A 202 -4.88 -6.32 -8.59
N GLY A 203 -4.02 -5.97 -7.65
CA GLY A 203 -3.09 -4.87 -7.83
C GLY A 203 -1.68 -5.22 -7.47
N THR A 204 -0.71 -4.55 -8.08
CA THR A 204 0.71 -4.76 -7.73
C THR A 204 1.16 -3.95 -6.50
N ASP A 205 0.22 -3.73 -5.59
CA ASP A 205 0.44 -3.14 -4.27
C ASP A 205 -0.38 -3.90 -3.22
N SER A 206 0.22 -4.19 -2.06
CA SER A 206 -0.41 -4.98 -1.01
C SER A 206 -1.72 -4.37 -0.49
N HIS A 207 -1.82 -3.04 -0.44
CA HIS A 207 -2.98 -2.33 0.12
C HIS A 207 -4.08 -2.09 -0.92
N THR A 208 -4.01 -2.76 -2.08
CA THR A 208 -5.15 -2.85 -3.03
C THR A 208 -6.42 -3.32 -2.32
N THR A 209 -6.25 -4.01 -1.19
CA THR A 209 -7.32 -4.42 -0.28
C THR A 209 -8.18 -3.27 0.23
N MET A 210 -7.71 -2.02 0.20
CA MET A 210 -8.47 -0.84 0.59
C MET A 210 -9.83 -0.72 -0.12
N VAL A 211 -9.89 -1.15 -1.38
CA VAL A 211 -11.11 -1.09 -2.21
C VAL A 211 -12.23 -2.02 -1.71
N ASN A 212 -11.90 -3.03 -0.89
CA ASN A 212 -12.89 -3.94 -0.33
C ASN A 212 -13.81 -3.24 0.69
N GLY A 213 -13.43 -2.07 1.21
CA GLY A 213 -14.34 -1.22 2.00
C GLY A 213 -15.57 -0.76 1.20
N LEU A 214 -15.45 -0.72 -0.14
CA LEU A 214 -16.51 -0.34 -1.09
C LEU A 214 -17.30 -1.55 -1.63
N GLY A 215 -17.01 -2.77 -1.16
CA GLY A 215 -17.62 -4.00 -1.68
C GLY A 215 -17.04 -4.49 -3.00
N VAL A 216 -15.85 -4.00 -3.38
CA VAL A 216 -15.08 -4.48 -4.54
C VAL A 216 -14.05 -5.50 -4.06
N LEU A 217 -14.17 -6.76 -4.50
CA LEU A 217 -13.23 -7.80 -4.07
C LEU A 217 -11.88 -7.61 -4.77
N GLY A 218 -10.83 -7.30 -4.01
CA GLY A 218 -9.49 -7.21 -4.57
C GLY A 218 -8.35 -7.21 -3.57
N TRP A 219 -7.14 -7.57 -4.02
CA TRP A 219 -5.98 -7.69 -3.15
C TRP A 219 -4.66 -7.51 -3.91
N GLY A 220 -3.57 -7.40 -3.14
CA GLY A 220 -2.23 -7.25 -3.70
C GLY A 220 -1.63 -8.57 -4.18
N VAL A 221 -1.01 -8.55 -5.35
CA VAL A 221 -0.26 -9.65 -5.96
C VAL A 221 1.09 -9.16 -6.50
N GLY A 222 2.01 -10.06 -6.83
CA GLY A 222 3.24 -9.72 -7.54
C GLY A 222 2.99 -9.28 -8.97
N GLY A 223 4.00 -8.63 -9.58
CA GLY A 223 3.97 -8.22 -10.99
C GLY A 223 3.62 -9.35 -11.95
N ILE A 224 4.22 -10.53 -11.74
CA ILE A 224 4.03 -11.71 -12.60
C ILE A 224 2.58 -12.22 -12.55
N GLU A 225 1.95 -12.30 -11.38
CA GLU A 225 0.54 -12.70 -11.29
C GLU A 225 -0.36 -11.65 -11.95
N ALA A 226 -0.07 -10.37 -11.76
CA ALA A 226 -0.82 -9.30 -12.42
C ALA A 226 -0.66 -9.36 -13.94
N GLU A 227 0.55 -9.58 -14.47
CA GLU A 227 0.84 -9.78 -15.90
C GLU A 227 0.09 -11.00 -16.46
N ALA A 228 0.02 -12.10 -15.72
CA ALA A 228 -0.74 -13.28 -16.12
C ALA A 228 -2.24 -12.94 -16.27
N VAL A 229 -2.81 -12.21 -15.31
CA VAL A 229 -4.19 -11.71 -15.38
C VAL A 229 -4.39 -10.76 -16.57
N MET A 230 -3.44 -9.84 -16.80
CA MET A 230 -3.46 -8.97 -17.98
C MET A 230 -3.51 -9.81 -19.25
N LEU A 231 -2.79 -10.92 -19.34
CA LEU A 231 -2.79 -11.80 -20.51
C LEU A 231 -3.96 -12.81 -20.54
N GLY A 232 -4.91 -12.69 -19.61
CA GLY A 232 -6.15 -13.46 -19.59
C GLY A 232 -6.10 -14.78 -18.82
N GLN A 233 -5.02 -15.06 -18.09
CA GLN A 233 -4.94 -16.21 -17.19
C GLN A 233 -5.69 -15.94 -15.87
N PRO A 234 -6.55 -16.85 -15.39
CA PRO A 234 -7.04 -16.80 -14.04
C PRO A 234 -5.91 -16.99 -13.03
N ILE A 235 -6.10 -16.44 -11.84
CA ILE A 235 -5.32 -16.80 -10.66
C ILE A 235 -5.91 -18.10 -10.10
N TYR A 236 -5.07 -19.10 -9.93
CA TYR A 236 -5.45 -20.33 -9.22
C TYR A 236 -5.03 -20.20 -7.76
N MET A 237 -5.99 -20.38 -6.86
CA MET A 237 -5.77 -20.25 -5.42
C MET A 237 -6.53 -21.33 -4.67
N LEU A 238 -6.06 -21.72 -3.49
CA LEU A 238 -6.91 -22.50 -2.58
C LEU A 238 -8.12 -21.65 -2.19
N ALA A 239 -9.31 -22.27 -2.18
CA ALA A 239 -10.50 -21.64 -1.66
C ALA A 239 -10.21 -21.12 -0.24
N PRO A 240 -10.48 -19.84 0.06
CA PRO A 240 -10.08 -19.26 1.33
C PRO A 240 -11.03 -19.68 2.46
N ASP A 241 -10.48 -19.80 3.67
CA ASP A 241 -11.29 -19.64 4.87
C ASP A 241 -11.81 -18.20 4.96
N VAL A 242 -12.99 -18.00 5.56
CA VAL A 242 -13.58 -16.67 5.75
C VAL A 242 -13.91 -16.45 7.21
N VAL A 243 -13.14 -15.57 7.85
CA VAL A 243 -13.34 -15.16 9.25
C VAL A 243 -14.30 -13.97 9.28
N GLY A 244 -15.45 -14.14 9.94
CA GLY A 244 -16.41 -13.07 10.17
C GLY A 244 -15.98 -12.18 11.33
N VAL A 245 -16.01 -10.86 11.18
CA VAL A 245 -15.82 -9.90 12.27
C VAL A 245 -17.13 -9.15 12.51
N ARG A 246 -17.78 -9.46 13.63
CA ARG A 246 -19.03 -8.84 14.05
C ARG A 246 -18.73 -7.53 14.78
N LEU A 247 -19.14 -6.42 14.19
CA LEU A 247 -19.05 -5.09 14.79
C LEU A 247 -20.38 -4.74 15.48
N THR A 248 -20.28 -4.21 16.70
CA THR A 248 -21.43 -3.73 17.51
C THR A 248 -21.08 -2.40 18.18
N GLY A 249 -22.07 -1.70 18.73
CA GLY A 249 -21.85 -0.40 19.40
C GLY A 249 -21.49 0.74 18.44
N SER A 250 -20.90 1.80 18.99
CA SER A 250 -20.43 2.98 18.24
C SER A 250 -19.14 3.53 18.84
N LEU A 251 -18.29 4.18 18.05
CA LEU A 251 -17.09 4.82 18.60
C LEU A 251 -17.47 5.94 19.57
N GLN A 252 -16.71 6.04 20.66
CA GLN A 252 -16.89 7.09 21.66
C GLN A 252 -16.33 8.44 21.17
N PRO A 253 -16.82 9.58 21.69
CA PRO A 253 -16.29 10.88 21.32
C PRO A 253 -14.79 11.00 21.54
N GLY A 254 -14.08 11.50 20.51
CA GLY A 254 -12.63 11.64 20.52
C GLY A 254 -11.87 10.42 20.02
N VAL A 255 -12.55 9.29 19.76
CA VAL A 255 -11.99 8.11 19.12
C VAL A 255 -12.13 8.22 17.60
N THR A 256 -11.08 7.87 16.87
CA THR A 256 -11.00 7.99 15.41
C THR A 256 -11.10 6.64 14.71
N ALA A 257 -11.35 6.66 13.40
CA ALA A 257 -11.29 5.48 12.55
C ALA A 257 -9.92 4.78 12.59
N THR A 258 -8.85 5.55 12.79
CA THR A 258 -7.49 5.00 12.92
C THR A 258 -7.37 4.17 14.20
N ASP A 259 -7.90 4.64 15.32
CA ASP A 259 -7.86 3.94 16.61
C ASP A 259 -8.58 2.58 16.54
N MET A 260 -9.78 2.59 15.94
CA MET A 260 -10.54 1.37 15.65
C MET A 260 -9.76 0.42 14.75
N THR A 261 -9.15 0.94 13.69
CA THR A 261 -8.38 0.12 12.76
C THR A 261 -7.19 -0.54 13.45
N LEU A 262 -6.44 0.19 14.28
CA LEU A 262 -5.32 -0.37 15.05
C LEU A 262 -5.78 -1.46 16.01
N ARG A 263 -6.95 -1.31 16.66
CA ARG A 263 -7.54 -2.35 17.51
C ARG A 263 -7.94 -3.60 16.72
N ILE A 264 -8.49 -3.44 15.52
CA ILE A 264 -8.82 -4.55 14.62
C ILE A 264 -7.53 -5.27 14.15
N VAL A 265 -6.48 -4.52 13.82
CA VAL A 265 -5.18 -5.08 13.41
C VAL A 265 -4.59 -5.95 14.52
N GLU A 266 -4.56 -5.45 15.75
CA GLU A 266 -4.11 -6.18 16.94
C GLU A 266 -4.90 -7.48 17.13
N MET A 267 -6.24 -7.40 17.16
CA MET A 267 -7.14 -8.53 17.36
C MET A 267 -6.97 -9.62 16.27
N LEU A 268 -6.92 -9.22 15.00
CA LEU A 268 -6.80 -10.17 13.88
C LEU A 268 -5.41 -10.79 13.79
N ARG A 269 -4.36 -10.07 14.21
CA ARG A 269 -3.02 -10.64 14.32
C ARG A 269 -2.93 -11.69 15.42
N GLU A 270 -3.54 -11.44 16.57
CA GLU A 270 -3.61 -12.42 17.66
C GLU A 270 -4.36 -13.68 17.22
N HIS A 271 -5.45 -13.54 16.45
CA HIS A 271 -6.22 -14.69 15.95
C HIS A 271 -5.49 -15.49 14.85
N GLY A 272 -4.72 -14.82 13.98
CA GLY A 272 -4.01 -15.46 12.88
C GLY A 272 -4.88 -15.71 11.65
N VAL A 273 -4.93 -14.70 10.77
CA VAL A 273 -5.74 -14.72 9.53
C VAL A 273 -4.91 -14.81 8.24
N VAL A 274 -3.66 -15.28 8.32
CA VAL A 274 -2.79 -15.43 7.14
C VAL A 274 -3.39 -16.39 6.13
N GLY A 275 -3.54 -15.94 4.88
CA GLY A 275 -4.11 -16.73 3.78
C GLY A 275 -5.63 -16.90 3.84
N LYS A 276 -6.31 -16.17 4.73
CA LYS A 276 -7.77 -16.19 4.90
C LYS A 276 -8.37 -14.89 4.40
N PHE A 277 -9.66 -14.91 4.10
CA PHE A 277 -10.47 -13.70 3.94
C PHE A 277 -11.02 -13.29 5.31
N VAL A 278 -11.18 -11.99 5.51
CA VAL A 278 -11.94 -11.42 6.63
C VAL A 278 -13.16 -10.72 6.04
N GLU A 279 -14.34 -10.95 6.60
CA GLU A 279 -15.58 -10.28 6.19
C GLU A 279 -16.23 -9.61 7.40
N PHE A 280 -16.54 -8.32 7.28
CA PHE A 280 -17.13 -7.52 8.34
C PHE A 280 -18.65 -7.53 8.25
N PHE A 281 -19.31 -7.68 9.40
CA PHE A 281 -20.77 -7.71 9.50
C PHE A 281 -21.24 -7.20 10.87
N GLY A 282 -22.55 -7.16 11.10
CA GLY A 282 -23.14 -6.76 12.39
C GLY A 282 -23.67 -5.32 12.44
N SER A 283 -24.37 -4.99 13.53
CA SER A 283 -25.11 -3.73 13.67
C SER A 283 -24.22 -2.48 13.72
N GLY A 284 -22.97 -2.63 14.16
CA GLY A 284 -21.97 -1.55 14.21
C GLY A 284 -21.57 -1.03 12.83
N MET A 285 -21.79 -1.77 11.74
CA MET A 285 -21.46 -1.32 10.38
C MET A 285 -22.17 -0.03 9.96
N LYS A 286 -23.34 0.26 10.54
CA LYS A 286 -24.13 1.48 10.21
C LYS A 286 -23.49 2.76 10.74
N ALA A 287 -22.72 2.64 11.81
CA ALA A 287 -21.99 3.74 12.44
C ALA A 287 -20.75 4.12 11.62
N LEU A 288 -20.28 3.23 10.74
CA LEU A 288 -19.09 3.47 9.92
C LEU A 288 -19.46 4.19 8.62
N SER A 289 -18.73 5.25 8.33
CA SER A 289 -18.68 5.83 6.98
C SER A 289 -17.95 4.87 6.03
N LEU A 290 -18.08 5.09 4.71
CA LEU A 290 -17.32 4.31 3.73
C LEU A 290 -15.80 4.50 3.93
N ALA A 291 -15.36 5.71 4.26
CA ALA A 291 -13.96 5.96 4.50
C ALA A 291 -13.41 5.17 5.70
N ASP A 292 -14.19 4.98 6.76
CA ASP A 292 -13.78 4.16 7.92
C ASP A 292 -13.60 2.70 7.52
N ARG A 293 -14.51 2.16 6.70
CA ARG A 293 -14.40 0.79 6.14
C ARG A 293 -13.15 0.64 5.28
N ALA A 294 -12.85 1.64 4.45
CA ALA A 294 -11.66 1.65 3.62
C ALA A 294 -10.38 1.70 4.45
N THR A 295 -10.33 2.46 5.55
CA THR A 295 -9.20 2.47 6.49
C THR A 295 -8.96 1.07 7.08
N ILE A 296 -10.02 0.35 7.49
CA ILE A 296 -9.91 -1.03 7.99
C ILE A 296 -9.42 -1.99 6.89
N ALA A 297 -10.04 -1.93 5.70
CA ALA A 297 -9.73 -2.80 4.58
C ALA A 297 -8.31 -2.58 4.03
N ASN A 298 -7.80 -1.36 4.12
CA ASN A 298 -6.44 -1.00 3.72
C ASN A 298 -5.40 -1.83 4.50
N MET A 299 -5.58 -1.99 5.81
CA MET A 299 -4.62 -2.66 6.69
C MET A 299 -4.70 -4.19 6.67
N ALA A 300 -5.39 -4.79 5.69
CA ALA A 300 -5.46 -6.25 5.55
C ALA A 300 -4.12 -6.97 5.48
N PRO A 301 -3.12 -6.46 4.73
CA PRO A 301 -1.77 -7.04 4.76
C PRO A 301 -1.14 -6.97 6.14
N GLU A 302 -1.43 -5.91 6.91
CA GLU A 302 -0.89 -5.68 8.25
C GLU A 302 -1.50 -6.58 9.31
N TYR A 303 -2.73 -7.09 9.15
CA TYR A 303 -3.25 -8.22 9.94
C TYR A 303 -3.13 -9.60 9.28
N GLY A 304 -2.71 -9.65 8.01
CA GLY A 304 -2.28 -10.84 7.29
C GLY A 304 -3.34 -11.48 6.41
N ALA A 305 -4.56 -10.96 6.41
CA ALA A 305 -5.60 -11.49 5.55
C ALA A 305 -5.28 -11.18 4.08
N THR A 306 -5.79 -12.01 3.18
CA THR A 306 -5.76 -11.70 1.75
C THR A 306 -6.63 -10.47 1.45
N CYS A 307 -7.76 -10.31 2.15
CA CYS A 307 -8.59 -9.10 2.11
C CYS A 307 -9.39 -8.91 3.41
N GLY A 308 -9.85 -7.68 3.63
CA GLY A 308 -10.86 -7.34 4.64
C GLY A 308 -12.08 -6.75 3.96
N PHE A 309 -13.16 -7.53 3.84
CA PHE A 309 -14.29 -7.27 2.96
C PHE A 309 -15.50 -6.69 3.68
N PHE A 310 -16.05 -5.59 3.13
CA PHE A 310 -17.33 -5.03 3.53
C PHE A 310 -18.33 -5.21 2.40
N PRO A 311 -19.49 -5.85 2.63
CA PRO A 311 -20.49 -6.03 1.59
C PRO A 311 -21.12 -4.69 1.14
N VAL A 312 -21.71 -4.69 -0.05
CA VAL A 312 -22.38 -3.51 -0.61
C VAL A 312 -23.65 -3.21 0.17
N ASP A 313 -23.81 -1.96 0.63
CA ASP A 313 -25.00 -1.48 1.32
C ASP A 313 -25.30 0.00 0.94
N GLU A 314 -26.20 0.65 1.68
CA GLU A 314 -26.56 2.05 1.42
C GLU A 314 -25.37 3.01 1.57
N ARG A 315 -24.42 2.73 2.49
CA ARG A 315 -23.23 3.58 2.65
C ARG A 315 -22.33 3.51 1.42
N THR A 316 -22.29 2.38 0.74
CA THR A 316 -21.62 2.26 -0.57
C THR A 316 -22.27 3.20 -1.58
N LEU A 317 -23.61 3.19 -1.71
CA LEU A 317 -24.31 4.05 -2.67
C LEU A 317 -24.16 5.55 -2.33
N ASP A 318 -24.26 5.91 -1.05
CA ASP A 318 -24.04 7.28 -0.58
C ASP A 318 -22.65 7.79 -0.97
N TYR A 319 -21.62 6.94 -0.84
CA TYR A 319 -20.27 7.29 -1.24
C TYR A 319 -20.12 7.43 -2.77
N LEU A 320 -20.74 6.55 -3.56
CA LEU A 320 -20.73 6.68 -5.02
C LEU A 320 -21.40 8.00 -5.46
N ARG A 321 -22.53 8.37 -4.84
CA ARG A 321 -23.19 9.67 -5.08
C ARG A 321 -22.29 10.83 -4.66
N LEU A 322 -21.69 10.76 -3.47
CA LEU A 322 -20.78 11.78 -2.93
C LEU A 322 -19.56 11.98 -3.83
N THR A 323 -19.02 10.92 -4.40
CA THR A 323 -17.86 10.96 -5.32
C THR A 323 -18.25 11.30 -6.76
N GLY A 324 -19.49 11.75 -6.98
CA GLY A 324 -19.93 12.30 -8.25
C GLY A 324 -20.23 11.27 -9.33
N ARG A 325 -20.36 9.98 -9.00
CA ARG A 325 -20.81 8.94 -9.94
C ARG A 325 -22.19 9.26 -10.50
N GLU A 326 -22.44 8.82 -11.73
CA GLU A 326 -23.71 9.06 -12.41
C GLU A 326 -24.85 8.27 -11.76
N ASP A 327 -26.03 8.89 -11.63
CA ASP A 327 -27.20 8.28 -10.99
C ASP A 327 -27.60 6.95 -11.64
N ALA A 328 -27.45 6.83 -12.96
CA ALA A 328 -27.73 5.59 -13.69
C ALA A 328 -26.76 4.46 -13.31
N ALA A 329 -25.48 4.77 -13.10
CA ALA A 329 -24.49 3.80 -12.63
C ALA A 329 -24.79 3.36 -11.19
N VAL A 330 -25.13 4.31 -10.31
CA VAL A 330 -25.51 4.01 -8.91
C VAL A 330 -26.75 3.12 -8.85
N ALA A 331 -27.78 3.43 -9.62
CA ALA A 331 -28.99 2.60 -9.72
C ALA A 331 -28.69 1.20 -10.28
N GLY A 332 -27.76 1.11 -11.23
CA GLY A 332 -27.29 -0.16 -11.78
C GLY A 332 -26.56 -1.03 -10.74
N VAL A 333 -25.67 -0.43 -9.95
CA VAL A 333 -24.98 -1.10 -8.83
C VAL A 333 -25.99 -1.65 -7.83
N GLU A 334 -26.97 -0.85 -7.41
CA GLU A 334 -28.01 -1.28 -6.48
C GLU A 334 -28.81 -2.47 -7.03
N ALA A 335 -29.29 -2.35 -8.28
CA ALA A 335 -30.08 -3.40 -8.92
C ALA A 335 -29.29 -4.70 -9.08
N TYR A 336 -28.04 -4.62 -9.53
CA TYR A 336 -27.15 -5.76 -9.70
C TYR A 336 -26.81 -6.42 -8.36
N ALA A 337 -26.42 -5.64 -7.35
CA ALA A 337 -26.06 -6.17 -6.03
C ALA A 337 -27.25 -6.89 -5.37
N LYS A 338 -28.46 -6.34 -5.49
CA LYS A 338 -29.68 -7.01 -5.00
C LYS A 338 -29.98 -8.29 -5.76
N ALA A 339 -29.89 -8.26 -7.09
CA ALA A 339 -30.15 -9.43 -7.93
C ALA A 339 -29.16 -10.59 -7.69
N GLN A 340 -27.89 -10.30 -7.37
CA GLN A 340 -26.88 -11.30 -7.03
C GLN A 340 -26.88 -11.72 -5.55
N GLY A 341 -27.72 -11.10 -4.71
CA GLY A 341 -27.65 -11.27 -3.25
C GLY A 341 -26.31 -10.84 -2.66
N LEU A 342 -25.70 -9.79 -3.22
CA LEU A 342 -24.50 -9.11 -2.72
C LEU A 342 -24.83 -7.91 -1.82
N TRP A 343 -26.11 -7.52 -1.78
CA TRP A 343 -26.62 -6.43 -0.96
C TRP A 343 -26.77 -6.85 0.50
N CYS A 344 -26.17 -6.11 1.42
CA CYS A 344 -26.31 -6.30 2.86
C CYS A 344 -27.22 -5.20 3.45
N ASP A 345 -28.28 -5.61 4.15
CA ASP A 345 -29.17 -4.71 4.88
C ASP A 345 -29.33 -5.16 6.34
N GLU A 346 -30.08 -4.38 7.14
CA GLU A 346 -30.22 -4.63 8.59
C GLU A 346 -30.93 -5.94 8.95
N GLY A 347 -31.64 -6.55 7.99
CA GLY A 347 -32.36 -7.81 8.16
C GLY A 347 -31.74 -8.96 7.39
N ALA A 348 -30.59 -8.75 6.74
CA ALA A 348 -29.91 -9.79 5.98
C ALA A 348 -29.52 -10.96 6.89
N GLU A 349 -29.82 -12.16 6.44
CA GLU A 349 -29.40 -13.38 7.15
C GLU A 349 -27.88 -13.43 7.24
N GLU A 350 -27.37 -13.80 8.42
CA GLU A 350 -25.94 -13.99 8.64
C GLU A 350 -25.39 -15.06 7.71
N LYS A 351 -24.26 -14.76 7.07
CA LYS A 351 -23.54 -15.74 6.24
C LYS A 351 -22.79 -16.73 7.13
N SER A 352 -22.40 -17.84 6.53
CA SER A 352 -21.61 -18.87 7.21
C SER A 352 -20.14 -18.50 7.20
N TYR A 353 -19.50 -18.45 8.36
CA TYR A 353 -18.08 -18.12 8.51
C TYR A 353 -17.31 -19.27 9.14
N THR A 354 -16.01 -19.39 8.82
CA THR A 354 -15.13 -20.41 9.41
C THR A 354 -14.82 -20.13 10.88
N ALA A 355 -14.83 -18.86 11.26
CA ALA A 355 -14.72 -18.38 12.63
C ALA A 355 -15.43 -17.03 12.72
N VAL A 356 -15.88 -16.67 13.93
CA VAL A 356 -16.47 -15.35 14.20
C VAL A 356 -15.72 -14.70 15.35
N LEU A 357 -15.26 -13.47 15.14
CA LEU A 357 -14.73 -12.58 16.16
C LEU A 357 -15.71 -11.44 16.40
N GLU A 358 -15.74 -10.89 17.61
CA GLU A 358 -16.63 -9.79 17.96
C GLU A 358 -15.83 -8.61 18.49
N LEU A 359 -16.18 -7.40 18.04
CA LEU A 359 -15.64 -6.15 18.54
C LEU A 359 -16.80 -5.21 18.87
N ASN A 360 -16.87 -4.79 20.13
CA ASN A 360 -17.70 -3.68 20.55
C ASN A 360 -16.93 -2.37 20.34
N LEU A 361 -17.48 -1.49 19.51
CA LEU A 361 -16.86 -0.21 19.18
C LEU A 361 -16.82 0.76 20.37
N ASP A 362 -17.68 0.55 21.38
CA ASP A 362 -17.66 1.36 22.61
C ASP A 362 -16.39 1.17 23.44
N ASP A 363 -15.69 0.03 23.26
CA ASP A 363 -14.48 -0.32 24.02
C ASP A 363 -13.19 0.19 23.35
N VAL A 364 -13.30 0.81 22.17
CA VAL A 364 -12.14 1.37 21.46
C VAL A 364 -11.73 2.69 22.11
N VAL A 365 -10.43 2.82 22.39
CA VAL A 365 -9.84 4.04 22.97
C VAL A 365 -8.77 4.62 22.04
N PRO A 366 -8.44 5.94 22.15
CA PRO A 366 -7.39 6.56 21.35
C PRO A 366 -6.05 5.83 21.52
N ALA A 367 -5.35 5.57 20.42
CA ALA A 367 -4.15 4.74 20.42
C ALA A 367 -3.17 5.11 19.29
N LEU A 368 -1.93 4.66 19.46
CA LEU A 368 -0.93 4.60 18.40
C LEU A 368 -0.51 3.14 18.21
N ALA A 369 0.31 2.86 17.20
CA ALA A 369 0.99 1.56 17.09
C ALA A 369 2.48 1.71 16.79
N GLY A 370 3.34 1.05 17.56
CA GLY A 370 4.80 1.19 17.48
C GLY A 370 5.56 0.50 18.61
N PRO A 371 6.90 0.64 18.66
CA PRO A 371 7.70 1.54 17.84
C PRO A 371 8.16 0.93 16.51
N LYS A 372 7.89 -0.35 16.26
CA LYS A 372 8.48 -1.10 15.14
C LYS A 372 7.51 -1.99 14.35
N ARG A 373 6.26 -2.20 14.79
CA ARG A 373 5.29 -3.00 14.04
C ARG A 373 3.87 -2.40 14.10
N PRO A 374 3.03 -2.63 13.07
CA PRO A 374 1.67 -2.07 13.03
C PRO A 374 0.69 -2.66 14.04
N GLN A 375 0.93 -3.89 14.50
CA GLN A 375 0.10 -4.57 15.48
C GLN A 375 0.48 -4.28 16.94
N ASP A 376 1.57 -3.54 17.18
CA ASP A 376 2.01 -3.18 18.52
C ASP A 376 1.24 -1.94 18.98
N ARG A 377 -0.07 -2.12 19.23
CA ARG A 377 -0.97 -1.05 19.66
C ARG A 377 -0.64 -0.59 21.08
N VAL A 378 -0.67 0.72 21.30
CA VAL A 378 -0.41 1.38 22.57
C VAL A 378 -1.49 2.41 22.82
N ASP A 379 -2.19 2.31 23.94
CA ASP A 379 -3.20 3.28 24.34
C ASP A 379 -2.54 4.65 24.54
N LEU A 380 -3.23 5.74 24.17
CA LEU A 380 -2.65 7.09 24.17
C LEU A 380 -2.11 7.50 25.56
N ASN A 381 -2.79 7.10 26.63
CA ASN A 381 -2.39 7.36 28.01
C ASN A 381 -1.19 6.53 28.49
N GLU A 382 -0.79 5.48 27.75
CA GLU A 382 0.35 4.61 28.09
C GLU A 382 1.60 4.91 27.24
N MET A 383 1.49 5.81 26.26
CA MET A 383 2.55 6.12 25.29
C MET A 383 3.88 6.50 25.92
N LYS A 384 3.87 7.36 26.94
CA LYS A 384 5.08 7.78 27.66
C LYS A 384 5.80 6.60 28.30
N SER A 385 5.06 5.82 29.11
CA SER A 385 5.61 4.64 29.79
C SER A 385 6.08 3.59 28.81
N HIS A 386 5.34 3.37 27.72
CA HIS A 386 5.69 2.44 26.67
C HIS A 386 7.01 2.86 25.99
N PHE A 387 7.14 4.12 25.59
CA PHE A 387 8.35 4.63 24.96
C PHE A 387 9.57 4.53 25.89
N LEU A 388 9.47 4.99 27.14
CA LEU A 388 10.54 4.89 28.12
C LEU A 388 10.97 3.44 28.37
N HIS A 389 10.01 2.52 28.44
CA HIS A 389 10.30 1.09 28.54
C HIS A 389 11.06 0.59 27.30
N SER A 390 10.61 0.97 26.11
CA SER A 390 11.22 0.54 24.85
C SER A 390 12.69 0.96 24.71
N LEU A 391 13.11 2.08 25.31
CA LEU A 391 14.51 2.51 25.28
C LEU A 391 15.45 1.45 25.85
N THR A 392 15.12 0.90 27.02
CA THR A 392 15.98 -0.03 27.77
C THR A 392 15.65 -1.50 27.59
N HIS A 393 14.48 -1.81 27.00
CA HIS A 393 14.09 -3.18 26.71
C HIS A 393 15.06 -3.85 25.73
N GLU A 394 15.21 -5.17 25.82
CA GLU A 394 16.15 -5.95 24.98
C GLU A 394 15.95 -5.62 23.50
N GLU A 395 17.06 -5.50 22.77
CA GLU A 395 17.03 -5.17 21.34
C GLU A 395 16.15 -6.17 20.57
N GLY A 396 15.08 -5.67 19.96
CA GLY A 396 14.09 -6.50 19.30
C GLY A 396 12.90 -5.69 18.81
N HIS A 397 11.74 -6.32 18.68
CA HIS A 397 10.52 -5.64 18.24
C HIS A 397 10.03 -4.59 19.24
N HIS A 398 10.23 -4.84 20.54
CA HIS A 398 9.73 -3.98 21.62
C HIS A 398 10.82 -3.13 22.29
N GLY A 399 12.08 -3.28 21.89
CA GLY A 399 13.20 -2.66 22.58
C GLY A 399 14.33 -2.15 21.69
N HIS A 400 15.05 -1.17 22.21
CA HIS A 400 16.20 -0.53 21.58
C HIS A 400 17.54 -0.90 22.22
N GLY A 401 17.54 -1.64 23.34
CA GLY A 401 18.75 -2.13 24.01
C GLY A 401 19.66 -1.03 24.55
N LEU A 402 19.14 0.17 24.81
CA LEU A 402 19.92 1.29 25.32
C LEU A 402 20.32 1.04 26.78
N ALA A 403 21.59 1.26 27.12
CA ALA A 403 22.06 1.15 28.49
C ALA A 403 21.47 2.27 29.36
N SER A 404 21.17 1.99 30.63
CA SER A 404 20.57 3.00 31.53
C SER A 404 21.42 4.26 31.69
N GLU A 405 22.74 4.16 31.58
CA GLU A 405 23.68 5.29 31.65
C GLU A 405 23.60 6.22 30.43
N ASP A 406 23.06 5.73 29.32
CA ASP A 406 22.93 6.47 28.07
C ASP A 406 21.59 7.19 27.94
N LEU A 407 20.63 6.96 28.85
CA LEU A 407 19.29 7.57 28.80
C LEU A 407 19.30 9.10 28.84
N SER A 408 20.34 9.69 29.44
CA SER A 408 20.50 11.15 29.53
C SER A 408 21.33 11.74 28.39
N LYS A 409 21.66 10.96 27.35
CA LYS A 409 22.37 11.50 26.18
C LYS A 409 21.46 12.48 25.44
N SER A 410 22.06 13.59 25.04
CA SER A 410 21.43 14.65 24.27
C SER A 410 22.47 15.32 23.37
N ALA A 411 22.03 16.13 22.42
CA ALA A 411 22.88 16.88 21.52
C ALA A 411 22.34 18.29 21.26
N ILE A 412 23.17 19.31 21.46
CA ILE A 412 22.83 20.69 21.14
C ILE A 412 22.91 20.89 19.63
N VAL A 413 21.81 21.37 19.05
CA VAL A 413 21.70 21.70 17.63
C VAL A 413 21.51 23.20 17.46
N GLU A 414 22.27 23.80 16.55
CA GLU A 414 22.06 25.16 16.08
C GLU A 414 21.47 25.12 14.66
N MET A 415 20.26 25.65 14.49
CA MET A 415 19.58 25.69 13.19
C MET A 415 18.75 26.96 13.08
N ASN A 416 18.86 27.67 11.95
CA ASN A 416 18.13 28.92 11.68
C ASN A 416 18.30 30.02 12.75
N GLY A 417 19.44 30.04 13.45
CA GLY A 417 19.72 31.00 14.52
C GLY A 417 19.08 30.67 15.88
N GLU A 418 18.46 29.50 16.00
CA GLU A 418 17.96 28.95 17.26
C GLU A 418 18.84 27.80 17.73
N MET A 419 18.99 27.68 19.06
CA MET A 419 19.65 26.53 19.70
C MET A 419 18.62 25.73 20.49
N PHE A 420 18.63 24.42 20.30
CA PHE A 420 17.79 23.48 21.05
C PHE A 420 18.56 22.20 21.37
N ASP A 421 18.07 21.47 22.37
CA ASP A 421 18.67 20.24 22.87
C ASP A 421 17.86 19.05 22.37
N LEU A 422 18.47 18.23 21.51
CA LEU A 422 17.84 17.05 20.92
C LEU A 422 18.08 15.83 21.82
N ASN A 423 17.02 15.12 22.17
CA ASN A 423 16.98 14.05 23.16
C ASN A 423 16.43 12.74 22.57
N HIS A 424 16.58 11.65 23.33
CA HIS A 424 15.82 10.44 23.08
C HIS A 424 14.32 10.73 23.09
N GLY A 425 13.60 10.25 22.07
CA GLY A 425 12.15 10.42 21.95
C GLY A 425 11.70 11.66 21.21
N ASP A 426 12.60 12.59 20.86
CA ASP A 426 12.21 13.74 20.04
C ASP A 426 11.65 13.29 18.69
N VAL A 427 10.50 13.85 18.33
CA VAL A 427 9.80 13.56 17.08
C VAL A 427 10.46 14.38 15.98
N VAL A 428 11.27 13.75 15.14
CA VAL A 428 11.97 14.44 14.04
C VAL A 428 11.20 14.39 12.72
N ILE A 429 10.17 13.54 12.63
CA ILE A 429 9.26 13.46 11.47
C ILE A 429 7.82 13.38 11.98
N ALA A 430 6.97 14.27 11.48
CA ALA A 430 5.52 14.22 11.66
C ALA A 430 4.83 14.31 10.29
N ALA A 431 4.21 13.23 9.83
CA ALA A 431 3.72 13.14 8.46
C ALA A 431 2.24 12.75 8.38
N ILE A 432 1.40 13.67 7.90
CA ILE A 432 0.06 13.33 7.42
C ILE A 432 0.22 12.80 6.01
N THR A 433 0.18 11.47 5.88
CA THR A 433 0.51 10.72 4.66
C THR A 433 -0.40 9.49 4.54
N SER A 434 -0.17 8.68 3.50
CA SER A 434 -0.87 7.44 3.18
C SER A 434 -2.32 7.58 2.73
N CYS A 435 -2.70 6.78 1.74
CA CYS A 435 -4.10 6.56 1.37
C CYS A 435 -4.96 6.04 2.54
N THR A 436 -4.36 5.35 3.53
CA THR A 436 -5.06 4.77 4.69
C THR A 436 -5.95 5.78 5.42
N ASN A 437 -5.41 6.99 5.65
CA ASN A 437 -6.09 8.04 6.42
C ASN A 437 -6.42 9.28 5.58
N THR A 438 -5.66 9.60 4.52
CA THR A 438 -5.93 10.80 3.71
C THR A 438 -7.17 10.69 2.83
N SER A 439 -7.67 9.47 2.62
CA SER A 439 -8.96 9.18 2.00
C SER A 439 -10.16 9.35 2.94
N ASN A 440 -9.92 9.60 4.23
CA ASN A 440 -10.95 9.74 5.24
C ASN A 440 -11.13 11.21 5.64
N PRO A 441 -12.18 11.89 5.13
CA PRO A 441 -12.38 13.30 5.42
C PRO A 441 -12.59 13.61 6.90
N GLY A 442 -13.13 12.69 7.69
CA GLY A 442 -13.38 12.90 9.11
C GLY A 442 -12.08 13.16 9.88
N VAL A 443 -11.10 12.26 9.74
CA VAL A 443 -9.80 12.43 10.40
C VAL A 443 -8.96 13.55 9.78
N MET A 444 -9.11 13.82 8.49
CA MET A 444 -8.44 14.94 7.83
C MET A 444 -8.99 16.29 8.32
N MET A 445 -10.31 16.46 8.39
CA MET A 445 -10.94 17.66 8.97
C MET A 445 -10.57 17.83 10.45
N ALA A 446 -10.53 16.72 11.21
CA ALA A 446 -10.08 16.76 12.61
C ALA A 446 -8.64 17.26 12.74
N ALA A 447 -7.72 16.87 11.86
CA ALA A 447 -6.33 17.37 11.87
C ALA A 447 -6.26 18.88 11.60
N GLY A 448 -7.00 19.36 10.59
CA GLY A 448 -7.08 20.79 10.30
C GLY A 448 -7.67 21.59 11.47
N LEU A 449 -8.75 21.08 12.08
CA LEU A 449 -9.41 21.74 13.20
C LEU A 449 -8.52 21.75 14.45
N LEU A 450 -7.77 20.67 14.70
CA LEU A 450 -6.78 20.64 15.79
C LEU A 450 -5.68 21.67 15.55
N ALA A 451 -5.16 21.78 14.32
CA ALA A 451 -4.18 22.81 13.95
C ALA A 451 -4.75 24.24 14.17
N ARG A 452 -6.00 24.48 13.77
CA ARG A 452 -6.70 25.76 14.01
C ARG A 452 -6.80 26.08 15.51
N ASN A 453 -7.27 25.13 16.30
CA ASN A 453 -7.46 25.32 17.74
C ASN A 453 -6.11 25.55 18.45
N ALA A 454 -5.07 24.80 18.07
CA ALA A 454 -3.72 24.99 18.56
C ALA A 454 -3.17 26.38 18.20
N ARG A 455 -3.35 26.82 16.95
CA ARG A 455 -2.93 28.15 16.47
C ARG A 455 -3.64 29.28 17.23
N GLN A 456 -4.94 29.14 17.48
CA GLN A 456 -5.71 30.12 18.27
C GLN A 456 -5.23 30.22 19.72
N ARG A 457 -4.63 29.15 20.25
CA ARG A 457 -3.95 29.14 21.56
C ARG A 457 -2.49 29.59 21.49
N GLY A 458 -2.00 30.00 20.33
CA GLY A 458 -0.61 30.46 20.15
C GLY A 458 0.44 29.34 20.18
N LEU A 459 0.02 28.08 20.01
CA LEU A 459 0.94 26.95 19.90
C LEU A 459 1.57 26.89 18.51
N SER A 460 2.77 26.32 18.42
CA SER A 460 3.49 26.06 17.18
C SER A 460 4.23 24.73 17.26
N VAL A 461 4.58 24.18 16.09
CA VAL A 461 5.43 22.99 15.97
C VAL A 461 6.86 23.30 16.39
N LYS A 462 7.56 22.31 16.96
CA LYS A 462 8.97 22.44 17.36
C LYS A 462 9.91 22.51 16.13
N PRO A 463 11.03 23.27 16.19
CA PRO A 463 11.85 23.55 15.01
C PRO A 463 12.59 22.34 14.43
N TRP A 464 12.81 21.28 15.22
CA TRP A 464 13.45 20.04 14.75
C TRP A 464 12.51 19.08 14.00
N VAL A 465 11.21 19.35 14.01
CA VAL A 465 10.21 18.43 13.43
C VAL A 465 10.10 18.68 11.93
N LYS A 466 10.41 17.66 11.13
CA LYS A 466 10.12 17.65 9.70
C LYS A 466 8.64 17.31 9.47
N THR A 467 7.83 18.32 9.23
CA THR A 467 6.41 18.21 8.94
C THR A 467 6.12 18.00 7.46
N SER A 468 5.05 17.26 7.14
CA SER A 468 4.59 17.06 5.76
C SER A 468 3.11 16.70 5.69
N LEU A 469 2.41 17.27 4.70
CA LEU A 469 1.06 16.89 4.29
C LEU A 469 1.11 16.33 2.86
N ALA A 470 0.80 15.05 2.70
CA ALA A 470 0.76 14.37 1.41
C ALA A 470 -0.60 13.73 1.18
N PRO A 471 -1.58 14.49 0.66
CA PRO A 471 -2.92 13.97 0.42
C PRO A 471 -2.94 12.92 -0.69
N GLY A 472 -3.80 11.90 -0.58
CA GLY A 472 -3.96 10.92 -1.64
C GLY A 472 -4.87 11.35 -2.80
N SER A 473 -5.49 12.53 -2.74
CA SER A 473 -6.11 13.17 -3.92
C SER A 473 -6.15 14.69 -3.76
N ARG A 474 -6.36 15.40 -4.88
CA ARG A 474 -6.51 16.86 -4.90
C ARG A 474 -7.82 17.35 -4.28
N VAL A 475 -8.81 16.47 -4.09
CA VAL A 475 -10.08 16.79 -3.43
C VAL A 475 -9.84 17.16 -1.96
N VAL A 476 -8.82 16.57 -1.33
CA VAL A 476 -8.43 16.88 0.06
C VAL A 476 -8.03 18.34 0.23
N THR A 477 -7.17 18.82 -0.64
CA THR A 477 -6.73 20.23 -0.64
C THR A 477 -7.92 21.15 -0.86
N GLU A 478 -8.82 20.81 -1.78
CA GLU A 478 -9.99 21.63 -2.11
C GLU A 478 -10.94 21.81 -0.91
N TYR A 479 -11.20 20.77 -0.12
CA TYR A 479 -12.04 20.94 1.08
C TYR A 479 -11.31 21.66 2.22
N TYR A 480 -9.97 21.57 2.30
CA TYR A 480 -9.20 22.35 3.28
C TYR A 480 -9.17 23.84 2.93
N GLU A 481 -9.05 24.16 1.65
CA GLU A 481 -9.16 25.54 1.16
C GLU A 481 -10.57 26.08 1.41
N ALA A 482 -11.62 25.32 1.08
CA ALA A 482 -13.02 25.74 1.26
C ALA A 482 -13.40 26.00 2.73
N THR A 483 -12.74 25.31 3.68
CA THR A 483 -12.96 25.49 5.12
C THR A 483 -12.01 26.50 5.76
N GLY A 484 -11.00 26.97 5.01
CA GLY A 484 -9.89 27.79 5.54
C GLY A 484 -8.96 27.02 6.49
N LEU A 485 -9.03 25.68 6.54
CA LEU A 485 -8.16 24.86 7.39
C LEU A 485 -6.76 24.69 6.79
N GLN A 486 -6.60 24.89 5.48
CA GLN A 486 -5.30 24.83 4.81
C GLN A 486 -4.31 25.84 5.44
N ASP A 487 -4.74 27.07 5.70
CA ASP A 487 -3.90 28.10 6.32
C ASP A 487 -3.48 27.75 7.75
N ASP A 488 -4.35 27.05 8.48
CA ASP A 488 -4.06 26.59 9.85
C ASP A 488 -3.04 25.45 9.85
N LEU A 489 -3.13 24.51 8.90
CA LEU A 489 -2.14 23.46 8.68
C LEU A 489 -0.80 24.04 8.21
N ASN A 490 -0.83 24.98 7.26
CA ASN A 490 0.34 25.69 6.75
C ASN A 490 1.10 26.41 7.88
N ALA A 491 0.38 27.06 8.80
CA ALA A 491 0.98 27.71 9.97
C ALA A 491 1.70 26.74 10.93
N MET A 492 1.33 25.45 10.88
CA MET A 492 2.00 24.36 11.62
C MET A 492 3.07 23.65 10.76
N GLY A 493 3.39 24.17 9.58
CA GLY A 493 4.35 23.56 8.66
C GLY A 493 3.81 22.33 7.91
N PHE A 494 2.50 22.15 7.84
CA PHE A 494 1.87 21.08 7.05
C PHE A 494 1.42 21.60 5.68
N HIS A 495 2.31 22.31 4.96
CA HIS A 495 2.06 22.58 3.54
C HIS A 495 2.04 21.27 2.75
N THR A 496 1.26 21.24 1.68
CA THR A 496 1.21 20.11 0.76
C THR A 496 2.58 19.88 0.14
N VAL A 497 3.14 18.68 0.32
CA VAL A 497 4.47 18.33 -0.21
C VAL A 497 4.40 17.52 -1.51
N GLY A 498 3.23 16.96 -1.82
CA GLY A 498 3.01 16.10 -2.99
C GLY A 498 1.70 15.30 -2.88
N TYR A 499 1.16 14.86 -4.01
CA TYR A 499 0.04 13.93 -4.07
C TYR A 499 0.55 12.52 -4.42
N GLY A 500 1.15 11.86 -3.42
CA GLY A 500 1.79 10.55 -3.58
C GLY A 500 2.18 9.91 -2.25
N CYS A 501 2.67 8.67 -2.29
CA CYS A 501 2.94 7.84 -1.12
C CYS A 501 3.94 8.44 -0.14
N THR A 502 4.95 9.19 -0.62
CA THR A 502 5.89 9.98 0.19
C THR A 502 6.41 9.21 1.42
N THR A 503 6.25 9.77 2.63
CA THR A 503 6.73 9.19 3.89
C THR A 503 6.16 7.80 4.17
N CYS A 504 4.94 7.48 3.73
CA CYS A 504 4.33 6.16 3.95
C CYS A 504 5.15 5.01 3.33
N ILE A 505 5.78 5.24 2.19
CA ILE A 505 6.62 4.25 1.50
C ILE A 505 8.11 4.39 1.86
N GLY A 506 8.46 5.29 2.78
CA GLY A 506 9.83 5.61 3.14
C GLY A 506 10.49 6.70 2.27
N ASN A 507 9.75 7.32 1.36
CA ASN A 507 10.23 8.47 0.58
C ASN A 507 10.11 9.77 1.40
N SER A 508 10.57 9.73 2.64
CA SER A 508 10.52 10.83 3.61
C SER A 508 11.55 11.93 3.35
N GLY A 509 12.47 11.73 2.39
CA GLY A 509 13.56 12.66 2.05
C GLY A 509 14.55 12.88 3.20
N PRO A 510 15.57 13.73 3.03
CA PRO A 510 16.61 13.94 4.04
C PRO A 510 16.07 14.70 5.27
N LEU A 511 16.60 14.42 6.47
CA LEU A 511 16.45 15.36 7.58
C LEU A 511 17.45 16.52 7.40
N ALA A 512 17.27 17.60 8.17
CA ALA A 512 18.24 18.69 8.16
C ALA A 512 19.61 18.16 8.63
N GLU A 513 20.69 18.56 7.95
CA GLU A 513 22.05 18.06 8.23
C GLU A 513 22.46 18.21 9.72
N PRO A 514 22.19 19.33 10.41
CA PRO A 514 22.49 19.45 11.84
C PRO A 514 21.72 18.44 12.72
N ILE A 515 20.49 18.07 12.33
CA ILE A 515 19.68 17.09 13.05
C ILE A 515 20.24 15.68 12.83
N GLU A 516 20.60 15.32 11.59
CA GLU A 516 21.22 14.00 11.31
C GLU A 516 22.54 13.82 12.05
N ALA A 517 23.40 14.85 12.02
CA ALA A 517 24.67 14.85 12.73
C ALA A 517 24.48 14.64 14.23
N ALA A 518 23.54 15.38 14.85
CA ALA A 518 23.24 15.25 16.28
C ALA A 518 22.71 13.86 16.65
N ILE A 519 21.84 13.27 15.83
CA ILE A 519 21.33 11.90 16.04
C ILE A 519 22.48 10.90 16.04
N ASP A 520 23.40 11.01 15.07
CA ASP A 520 24.52 10.07 14.93
C ASP A 520 25.56 10.25 16.04
N GLU A 521 25.94 11.49 16.35
CA GLU A 521 26.99 11.82 17.32
C GLU A 521 26.62 11.41 18.74
N ALA A 522 25.36 11.65 19.15
CA ALA A 522 24.87 11.27 20.47
C ALA A 522 24.22 9.88 20.49
N GLY A 523 24.07 9.20 19.35
CA GLY A 523 23.44 7.88 19.26
C GLY A 523 21.97 7.87 19.67
N LEU A 524 21.25 8.95 19.36
CA LEU A 524 19.88 9.17 19.83
C LEU A 524 18.88 8.18 19.22
N ILE A 525 17.86 7.85 20.02
CA ILE A 525 16.68 7.09 19.59
C ILE A 525 15.56 8.10 19.38
N VAL A 526 15.50 8.69 18.19
CA VAL A 526 14.47 9.67 17.81
C VAL A 526 13.23 8.99 17.22
N GLY A 527 12.11 9.71 17.30
CA GLY A 527 10.78 9.27 16.91
C GLY A 527 10.32 9.78 15.54
N SER A 528 9.41 9.04 14.91
CA SER A 528 8.48 9.57 13.90
C SER A 528 7.04 9.22 14.25
N VAL A 529 6.11 10.12 13.91
CA VAL A 529 4.67 9.89 14.02
C VAL A 529 4.04 10.14 12.66
N LEU A 530 3.34 9.14 12.12
CA LEU A 530 2.79 9.22 10.77
C LEU A 530 1.42 8.57 10.68
N SER A 531 0.55 9.09 9.81
CA SER A 531 -0.76 8.51 9.51
C SER A 531 -0.70 7.37 8.49
N GLY A 532 0.41 6.63 8.48
CA GLY A 532 0.67 5.49 7.60
C GLY A 532 0.07 4.17 8.09
N ASN A 533 0.51 3.08 7.49
CA ASN A 533 0.15 1.71 7.85
C ASN A 533 1.36 0.83 8.23
N ARG A 534 2.59 1.28 7.97
CA ARG A 534 3.82 0.54 8.29
C ARG A 534 4.85 1.42 8.99
N ASN A 535 5.46 0.85 10.01
CA ASN A 535 6.41 1.50 10.91
C ASN A 535 7.62 0.60 11.27
N PHE A 536 7.96 -0.37 10.39
CA PHE A 536 9.15 -1.19 10.58
C PHE A 536 10.41 -0.33 10.72
N GLU A 537 11.34 -0.75 11.57
CA GLU A 537 12.58 0.00 11.80
C GLU A 537 13.34 0.26 10.49
N GLY A 538 13.73 1.52 10.26
CA GLY A 538 14.41 1.96 9.04
C GLY A 538 13.51 2.10 7.79
N ARG A 539 12.22 1.75 7.87
CA ARG A 539 11.27 1.88 6.75
C ARG A 539 10.86 3.33 6.50
N VAL A 540 10.57 4.09 7.57
CA VAL A 540 10.10 5.48 7.47
C VAL A 540 11.24 6.41 7.10
N HIS A 541 12.37 6.32 7.80
CA HIS A 541 13.60 7.06 7.52
C HIS A 541 14.80 6.32 8.11
N GLY A 542 15.97 6.41 7.47
CA GLY A 542 17.17 5.67 7.89
C GLY A 542 17.75 6.07 9.26
N LYS A 543 17.42 7.28 9.74
CA LYS A 543 17.84 7.80 11.06
C LYS A 543 16.83 7.57 12.18
N VAL A 544 15.62 7.11 11.87
CA VAL A 544 14.54 6.96 12.85
C VAL A 544 14.42 5.51 13.27
N LYS A 545 14.57 5.27 14.58
CA LYS A 545 14.50 3.92 15.17
C LYS A 545 13.14 3.62 15.81
N ALA A 546 12.39 4.64 16.24
CA ALA A 546 11.05 4.49 16.79
C ALA A 546 10.02 5.18 15.88
N SER A 547 9.07 4.43 15.34
CA SER A 547 8.03 4.97 14.44
C SER A 547 6.64 4.55 14.92
N TYR A 548 5.73 5.52 15.02
CA TYR A 548 4.39 5.31 15.52
C TYR A 548 3.33 5.66 14.47
N LEU A 549 2.42 4.72 14.22
CA LEU A 549 1.22 4.95 13.42
C LEU A 549 0.18 5.65 14.28
N ALA A 550 -0.41 6.73 13.79
CA ALA A 550 -1.40 7.52 14.54
C ALA A 550 -2.43 8.16 13.61
N SER A 551 -3.56 8.60 14.15
CA SER A 551 -4.52 9.39 13.38
C SER A 551 -3.92 10.75 12.97
N PRO A 552 -4.32 11.33 11.82
CA PRO A 552 -3.90 12.67 11.41
C PRO A 552 -3.93 13.76 12.50
N PRO A 553 -4.97 13.90 13.35
CA PRO A 553 -4.93 14.88 14.45
C PRO A 553 -3.86 14.56 15.51
N LEU A 554 -3.59 13.28 15.80
CA LEU A 554 -2.48 12.91 16.70
C LEU A 554 -1.12 13.19 16.07
N VAL A 555 -0.95 13.08 14.75
CA VAL A 555 0.28 13.50 14.06
C VAL A 555 0.55 14.99 14.31
N VAL A 556 -0.48 15.84 14.18
CA VAL A 556 -0.35 17.28 14.48
C VAL A 556 -0.05 17.50 15.96
N ALA A 557 -0.71 16.77 16.87
CA ALA A 557 -0.46 16.88 18.30
C ALA A 557 0.99 16.54 18.68
N TYR A 558 1.53 15.43 18.19
CA TYR A 558 2.92 15.04 18.44
C TYR A 558 3.94 15.96 17.75
N ALA A 559 3.58 16.61 16.63
CA ALA A 559 4.42 17.66 16.05
C ALA A 559 4.52 18.90 16.96
N ILE A 560 3.43 19.29 17.62
CA ILE A 560 3.40 20.42 18.57
C ILE A 560 4.18 20.06 19.84
N ALA A 561 3.94 18.87 20.41
CA ALA A 561 4.67 18.40 21.59
C ALA A 561 6.18 18.23 21.29
N GLY A 562 6.49 17.69 20.10
CA GLY A 562 7.84 17.50 19.57
C GLY A 562 8.60 16.32 20.17
N ASN A 563 7.99 15.50 21.03
CA ASN A 563 8.61 14.35 21.67
C ASN A 563 7.58 13.23 21.99
N LEU A 564 8.08 12.02 22.20
CA LEU A 564 7.32 10.82 22.59
C LEU A 564 7.29 10.59 24.11
N ASP A 565 8.12 11.30 24.88
CA ASP A 565 8.19 11.23 26.35
C ASP A 565 7.16 12.17 27.02
N ILE A 566 5.91 12.07 26.57
CA ILE A 566 4.80 12.88 27.03
C ILE A 566 3.52 12.06 27.10
N ASP A 567 2.80 12.17 28.22
CA ASP A 567 1.42 11.71 28.32
C ASP A 567 0.48 12.86 27.94
N LEU A 568 0.04 12.89 26.68
CA LEU A 568 -0.86 13.93 26.15
C LEU A 568 -2.24 13.98 26.85
N THR A 569 -2.57 12.97 27.67
CA THR A 569 -3.83 12.93 28.40
C THR A 569 -3.76 13.64 29.75
N THR A 570 -2.57 13.77 30.33
CA THR A 570 -2.37 14.37 31.66
C THR A 570 -1.35 15.51 31.71
N GLU A 571 -0.48 15.65 30.70
CA GLU A 571 0.52 16.69 30.57
C GLU A 571 0.13 17.73 29.49
N PRO A 572 0.50 19.02 29.67
CA PRO A 572 0.19 20.05 28.69
C PRO A 572 0.98 19.82 27.39
N ILE A 573 0.28 19.91 26.26
CA ILE A 573 0.91 19.81 24.93
C ILE A 573 1.81 21.02 24.63
N GLY A 574 1.54 22.15 25.29
CA GLY A 574 2.31 23.37 25.19
C GLY A 574 1.76 24.46 26.10
N HIS A 575 2.27 25.67 25.95
CA HIS A 575 1.83 26.84 26.71
C HIS A 575 1.42 27.94 25.74
N ASP A 576 0.36 28.67 26.08
CA ASP A 576 -0.07 29.82 25.29
C ASP A 576 0.85 31.03 25.46
N GLN A 577 0.54 32.13 24.77
CA GLN A 577 1.33 33.36 24.80
C GLN A 577 1.43 34.00 26.20
N GLU A 578 0.51 33.67 27.12
CA GLU A 578 0.52 34.14 28.50
C GLU A 578 1.25 33.16 29.44
N GLY A 579 1.76 32.04 28.90
CA GLY A 579 2.44 30.99 29.65
C GLY A 579 1.49 30.03 30.36
N LYS A 580 0.19 30.02 30.03
CA LYS A 580 -0.78 29.10 30.62
C LYS A 580 -0.68 27.72 29.93
N PRO A 581 -0.71 26.61 30.69
CA PRO A 581 -0.72 25.27 30.11
C PRO A 581 -1.97 25.07 29.23
N VAL A 582 -1.78 24.43 28.08
CA VAL A 582 -2.84 24.01 27.17
C VAL A 582 -2.84 22.49 27.12
N MET A 583 -3.98 21.86 27.43
CA MET A 583 -4.14 20.40 27.35
C MET A 583 -4.61 19.99 25.95
N LEU A 584 -4.31 18.75 25.53
CA LEU A 584 -4.81 18.21 24.26
C LEU A 584 -6.35 18.26 24.20
N SER A 585 -7.02 17.92 25.30
CA SER A 585 -8.49 17.93 25.41
C SER A 585 -9.12 19.32 25.20
N GLU A 586 -8.36 20.41 25.39
CA GLU A 586 -8.84 21.78 25.17
C GLU A 586 -8.81 22.19 23.70
N ILE A 587 -8.01 21.51 22.87
CA ILE A 587 -7.84 21.81 21.44
C ILE A 587 -8.36 20.69 20.54
N TRP A 588 -8.69 19.53 21.09
CA TRP A 588 -9.27 18.42 20.35
C TRP A 588 -10.63 18.81 19.75
N PRO A 589 -10.87 18.60 18.45
CA PRO A 589 -12.12 18.99 17.82
C PRO A 589 -13.28 18.12 18.31
N SER A 590 -14.46 18.74 18.49
CA SER A 590 -15.68 17.99 18.75
C SER A 590 -16.23 17.35 17.48
N GLU A 591 -16.99 16.27 17.60
CA GLU A 591 -17.67 15.61 16.48
C GLU A 591 -18.53 16.60 15.69
N ALA A 592 -19.30 17.45 16.39
CA ALA A 592 -20.12 18.47 15.76
C ALA A 592 -19.32 19.47 14.91
N ALA A 593 -18.09 19.81 15.31
CA ALA A 593 -17.22 20.68 14.53
C ALA A 593 -16.67 19.97 13.28
N VAL A 594 -16.35 18.68 13.40
CA VAL A 594 -15.92 17.84 12.27
C VAL A 594 -17.07 17.67 11.27
N ASP A 595 -18.26 17.31 11.75
CA ASP A 595 -19.47 17.16 10.93
C ASP A 595 -19.83 18.45 10.18
N GLU A 596 -19.72 19.60 10.85
CA GLU A 596 -19.95 20.90 10.20
C GLU A 596 -18.90 21.16 9.10
N ALA A 597 -17.63 20.90 9.37
CA ALA A 597 -16.57 21.06 8.38
C ALA A 597 -16.75 20.12 7.17
N MET A 598 -17.24 18.89 7.38
CA MET A 598 -17.46 17.92 6.29
C MET A 598 -18.57 18.33 5.31
N LYS A 599 -19.52 19.21 5.70
CA LYS A 599 -20.63 19.64 4.83
C LYS A 599 -20.20 20.37 3.56
N VAL A 600 -18.97 20.88 3.52
CA VAL A 600 -18.42 21.55 2.33
C VAL A 600 -18.12 20.57 1.19
N ILE A 601 -18.00 19.27 1.50
CA ILE A 601 -17.60 18.25 0.55
C ILE A 601 -18.80 17.93 -0.34
N THR A 602 -18.66 18.16 -1.64
CA THR A 602 -19.75 17.99 -2.60
C THR A 602 -19.34 17.09 -3.77
N PRO A 603 -20.32 16.43 -4.43
CA PRO A 603 -20.07 15.69 -5.67
C PRO A 603 -19.37 16.48 -6.76
N GLU A 604 -19.59 17.80 -6.79
CA GLU A 604 -19.00 18.67 -7.79
C GLU A 604 -17.48 18.81 -7.62
N MET A 605 -16.95 18.82 -6.39
CA MET A 605 -15.50 18.82 -6.14
C MET A 605 -14.84 17.59 -6.79
N PHE A 606 -15.42 16.40 -6.59
CA PHE A 606 -14.92 15.17 -7.20
C PHE A 606 -14.98 15.23 -8.73
N ARG A 607 -16.12 15.62 -9.31
CA ARG A 607 -16.25 15.74 -10.78
C ARG A 607 -15.22 16.70 -11.36
N GLN A 608 -15.00 17.85 -10.72
CA GLN A 608 -14.03 18.84 -11.18
C GLN A 608 -12.59 18.34 -11.09
N ARG A 609 -12.19 17.74 -9.96
CA ARG A 609 -10.82 17.23 -9.77
C ARG A 609 -10.51 16.00 -10.59
N TYR A 610 -11.50 15.20 -10.96
CA TYR A 610 -11.30 14.01 -11.78
C TYR A 610 -11.54 14.26 -13.28
N ALA A 611 -12.17 15.37 -13.68
CA ALA A 611 -12.32 15.74 -15.09
C ALA A 611 -10.97 15.93 -15.82
N ASP A 612 -9.92 16.36 -15.12
CA ASP A 612 -8.57 16.51 -15.64
C ASP A 612 -7.59 15.49 -15.04
N ALA A 613 -8.06 14.35 -14.50
CA ALA A 613 -7.21 13.35 -13.85
C ALA A 613 -6.06 12.85 -14.75
N MET A 614 -6.29 12.77 -16.06
CA MET A 614 -5.31 12.33 -17.05
C MET A 614 -4.48 13.46 -17.66
N ASN A 615 -4.75 14.71 -17.28
CA ASN A 615 -4.15 15.89 -17.91
C ASN A 615 -3.16 16.58 -16.98
N GLU A 616 -1.88 16.26 -17.10
CA GLU A 616 -0.80 16.97 -16.43
C GLU A 616 0.17 17.54 -17.49
N PRO A 617 0.39 18.88 -17.54
CA PRO A 617 1.18 19.50 -18.59
C PRO A 617 2.61 18.95 -18.77
N ARG A 618 3.32 18.63 -17.68
CA ARG A 618 4.69 18.10 -17.77
C ARG A 618 4.67 16.68 -18.35
N TRP A 619 3.77 15.82 -17.89
CA TRP A 619 3.51 14.49 -18.43
C TRP A 619 3.16 14.54 -19.91
N ASN A 620 2.23 15.43 -20.29
CA ASN A 620 1.82 15.62 -21.67
C ASN A 620 2.97 16.06 -22.58
N SER A 621 3.94 16.80 -22.04
CA SER A 621 5.12 17.28 -22.79
C SER A 621 6.19 16.21 -23.03
N ILE A 622 6.17 15.08 -22.32
CA ILE A 622 7.16 14.01 -22.48
C ILE A 622 7.11 13.44 -23.91
N PRO A 623 8.22 13.41 -24.66
CA PRO A 623 8.23 12.83 -25.99
C PRO A 623 8.10 11.30 -25.89
N ALA A 624 7.07 10.74 -26.53
CA ALA A 624 6.89 9.30 -26.70
C ALA A 624 6.17 9.04 -28.03
N GLU A 625 6.58 7.99 -28.72
CA GLU A 625 5.96 7.52 -29.97
C GLU A 625 5.47 6.08 -29.78
N ALA A 626 4.27 5.79 -30.29
CA ALA A 626 3.72 4.43 -30.25
C ALA A 626 4.52 3.50 -31.17
N SER A 627 4.87 2.31 -30.68
CA SER A 627 5.56 1.30 -31.48
C SER A 627 5.21 -0.13 -30.99
N PRO A 628 5.17 -1.14 -31.89
CA PRO A 628 4.91 -2.51 -31.47
C PRO A 628 5.98 -3.03 -30.49
N LEU A 629 7.25 -2.73 -30.74
CA LEU A 629 8.40 -3.09 -29.90
C LEU A 629 8.99 -1.85 -29.25
N TYR A 630 9.47 -1.98 -28.01
CA TYR A 630 10.12 -0.88 -27.31
C TYR A 630 11.54 -0.66 -27.86
N PRO A 631 11.94 0.59 -28.19
CA PRO A 631 13.29 0.88 -28.67
C PRO A 631 14.30 0.90 -27.52
N TRP A 632 14.72 -0.29 -27.07
CA TRP A 632 15.70 -0.47 -25.99
C TRP A 632 16.98 0.34 -26.22
N GLN A 633 17.48 0.97 -25.15
CA GLN A 633 18.70 1.80 -25.20
C GLN A 633 19.80 1.15 -24.36
N ASP A 634 20.92 0.80 -24.97
CA ASP A 634 22.04 0.13 -24.28
C ASP A 634 22.64 0.98 -23.16
N ALA A 635 22.62 2.31 -23.30
CA ALA A 635 23.09 3.26 -22.31
C ALA A 635 22.11 3.46 -21.15
N SER A 636 20.89 2.93 -21.23
CA SER A 636 19.89 3.08 -20.18
C SER A 636 20.37 2.47 -18.86
N THR A 637 20.20 3.23 -17.79
CA THR A 637 20.41 2.78 -16.42
C THR A 637 19.09 2.53 -15.68
N TYR A 638 17.94 2.75 -16.31
CA TYR A 638 16.61 2.53 -15.72
C TYR A 638 15.80 1.43 -16.40
N ILE A 639 15.87 1.29 -17.73
CA ILE A 639 15.03 0.40 -18.53
C ILE A 639 15.91 -0.47 -19.43
N ARG A 640 16.00 -1.77 -19.16
CA ARG A 640 16.81 -2.72 -19.94
C ARG A 640 16.01 -3.97 -20.28
N LEU A 641 16.18 -4.49 -21.50
CA LEU A 641 15.58 -5.75 -21.93
C LEU A 641 16.07 -6.88 -21.00
N PRO A 642 15.17 -7.50 -20.20
CA PRO A 642 15.56 -8.63 -19.37
C PRO A 642 15.83 -9.89 -20.21
N THR A 643 16.66 -10.78 -19.68
CA THR A 643 17.01 -12.06 -20.31
C THR A 643 16.04 -13.20 -19.98
N PHE A 644 14.95 -12.92 -19.25
CA PHE A 644 14.02 -13.94 -18.75
C PHE A 644 13.36 -14.77 -19.85
N PHE A 645 13.15 -14.16 -21.02
CA PHE A 645 12.45 -14.75 -22.16
C PHE A 645 13.39 -15.10 -23.33
N SER A 646 14.71 -14.96 -23.13
CA SER A 646 15.68 -15.30 -24.16
C SER A 646 15.72 -16.81 -24.40
N GLY A 647 15.69 -17.21 -25.68
CA GLY A 647 15.78 -18.63 -26.06
C GLY A 647 14.53 -19.46 -25.75
N LEU A 648 13.36 -18.83 -25.61
CA LEU A 648 12.10 -19.54 -25.48
C LEU A 648 11.82 -20.42 -26.70
N SER A 649 11.19 -21.57 -26.44
CA SER A 649 10.79 -22.56 -27.43
C SER A 649 9.29 -22.80 -27.32
N ALA A 650 8.63 -23.08 -28.45
CA ALA A 650 7.20 -23.41 -28.47
C ALA A 650 6.85 -24.65 -27.64
N THR A 651 7.82 -25.55 -27.45
CA THR A 651 7.68 -26.72 -26.57
C THR A 651 8.53 -26.51 -25.31
N PRO A 652 7.95 -26.51 -24.10
CA PRO A 652 8.71 -26.37 -22.87
C PRO A 652 9.66 -27.56 -22.69
N ALA A 653 10.86 -27.28 -22.17
CA ALA A 653 11.82 -28.33 -21.80
C ALA A 653 11.26 -29.20 -20.65
N PRO A 654 11.64 -30.49 -20.57
CA PRO A 654 11.22 -31.33 -19.46
C PRO A 654 11.80 -30.82 -18.13
N ILE A 655 11.04 -30.95 -17.06
CA ILE A 655 11.50 -30.65 -15.70
C ILE A 655 12.56 -31.69 -15.30
N THR A 656 13.73 -31.21 -14.86
CA THR A 656 14.88 -32.05 -14.46
C THR A 656 15.25 -31.83 -13.00
N THR A 657 15.92 -32.82 -12.39
CA THR A 657 16.43 -32.73 -11.02
C THR A 657 17.56 -31.69 -10.92
N ILE A 658 17.56 -30.91 -9.83
CA ILE A 658 18.67 -30.01 -9.50
C ILE A 658 19.75 -30.81 -8.76
N GLU A 659 20.92 -30.96 -9.37
CA GLU A 659 22.06 -31.69 -8.79
C GLU A 659 23.22 -30.73 -8.43
N GLY A 660 23.95 -31.02 -7.35
CA GLY A 660 25.16 -30.26 -6.98
C GLY A 660 24.92 -28.83 -6.47
N ALA A 661 23.69 -28.51 -6.03
CA ALA A 661 23.33 -27.17 -5.57
C ALA A 661 24.17 -26.69 -4.37
N LYS A 662 24.53 -25.41 -4.38
CA LYS A 662 25.23 -24.74 -3.27
C LYS A 662 24.25 -23.88 -2.48
N VAL A 663 24.34 -23.94 -1.16
CA VAL A 663 23.58 -23.06 -0.27
C VAL A 663 24.19 -21.65 -0.36
N LEU A 664 23.50 -20.73 -1.02
CA LEU A 664 23.94 -19.33 -1.16
C LEU A 664 23.72 -18.57 0.16
N LEU A 665 22.56 -18.76 0.77
CA LEU A 665 22.14 -18.13 2.01
C LEU A 665 21.50 -19.18 2.92
N LYS A 666 21.81 -19.09 4.22
CA LYS A 666 21.07 -19.78 5.28
C LYS A 666 20.56 -18.74 6.26
N LEU A 667 19.25 -18.52 6.25
CA LEU A 667 18.57 -17.44 6.94
C LEU A 667 17.68 -17.97 8.08
N GLY A 668 17.32 -17.09 9.00
CA GLY A 668 16.36 -17.37 10.08
C GLY A 668 14.90 -17.25 9.64
N ASP A 669 14.03 -17.02 10.62
CA ASP A 669 12.60 -16.76 10.41
C ASP A 669 12.31 -15.32 9.95
N SER A 670 11.10 -15.09 9.46
CA SER A 670 10.52 -13.76 9.19
C SER A 670 11.35 -12.86 8.26
N ILE A 671 12.06 -13.48 7.30
CA ILE A 671 12.78 -12.76 6.25
C ILE A 671 11.77 -12.10 5.32
N THR A 672 11.61 -10.79 5.46
CA THR A 672 10.67 -10.01 4.64
C THR A 672 11.15 -9.82 3.19
N THR A 673 10.22 -9.46 2.30
CA THR A 673 10.56 -9.03 0.92
C THR A 673 11.48 -7.81 0.87
N ASP A 674 11.52 -6.97 1.91
CA ASP A 674 12.48 -5.85 2.02
C ASP A 674 13.91 -6.32 2.30
N HIS A 675 14.08 -7.48 2.95
CA HIS A 675 15.39 -8.13 3.05
C HIS A 675 15.80 -8.68 1.68
N ILE A 676 14.91 -9.42 1.02
CA ILE A 676 15.19 -10.10 -0.25
C ILE A 676 15.41 -9.09 -1.40
N SER A 677 14.56 -8.08 -1.51
CA SER A 677 14.58 -7.06 -2.56
C SER A 677 14.30 -5.67 -1.95
N PRO A 678 15.33 -5.01 -1.39
CA PRO A 678 15.19 -3.67 -0.83
C PRO A 678 14.72 -2.68 -1.90
N ALA A 679 13.96 -1.65 -1.49
CA ALA A 679 13.45 -0.62 -2.41
C ALA A 679 14.05 0.77 -2.17
N GLY A 680 14.73 0.99 -1.04
CA GLY A 680 15.26 2.29 -0.63
C GLY A 680 16.56 2.70 -1.33
N SER A 681 17.23 3.70 -0.76
CA SER A 681 18.55 4.14 -1.20
C SER A 681 19.62 3.05 -0.97
N PHE A 682 20.73 3.15 -1.70
CA PHE A 682 21.82 2.18 -1.60
C PHE A 682 23.20 2.83 -1.73
N PRO A 683 24.23 2.24 -1.10
CA PRO A 683 25.57 2.83 -1.06
C PRO A 683 26.31 2.74 -2.40
N ALA A 684 27.23 3.70 -2.64
CA ALA A 684 28.12 3.72 -3.80
C ALA A 684 29.12 2.56 -3.83
N GLN A 685 29.55 2.11 -2.65
CA GLN A 685 30.51 1.02 -2.51
C GLN A 685 29.91 -0.38 -2.72
N GLY A 686 28.58 -0.53 -2.74
CA GLY A 686 27.93 -1.82 -3.00
C GLY A 686 27.88 -2.18 -4.49
N PRO A 687 27.60 -3.44 -4.86
CA PRO A 687 27.64 -3.90 -6.26
C PRO A 687 26.79 -3.06 -7.22
N ALA A 688 25.56 -2.72 -6.82
CA ALA A 688 24.67 -1.87 -7.62
C ALA A 688 25.18 -0.43 -7.76
N GLY A 689 25.78 0.12 -6.70
CA GLY A 689 26.38 1.46 -6.71
C GLY A 689 27.60 1.53 -7.62
N GLN A 690 28.50 0.54 -7.54
CA GLN A 690 29.67 0.45 -8.41
C GLN A 690 29.27 0.38 -9.89
N TRP A 691 28.27 -0.44 -10.23
CA TRP A 691 27.76 -0.55 -11.60
C TRP A 691 27.29 0.80 -12.17
N LEU A 692 26.69 1.66 -11.32
CA LEU A 692 26.27 3.01 -11.68
C LEU A 692 27.44 3.99 -11.81
N VAL A 693 28.41 3.93 -10.87
CA VAL A 693 29.61 4.78 -10.91
C VAL A 693 30.45 4.49 -12.15
N GLU A 694 30.59 3.22 -12.54
CA GLU A 694 31.26 2.80 -13.77
C GLU A 694 30.62 3.35 -15.05
N ARG A 695 29.38 3.84 -14.95
CA ARG A 695 28.59 4.44 -16.03
C ARG A 695 28.38 5.95 -15.82
N ASP A 696 29.26 6.57 -15.04
CA ASP A 696 29.29 8.01 -14.76
C ASP A 696 28.01 8.58 -14.09
N VAL A 697 27.23 7.72 -13.42
CA VAL A 697 26.06 8.17 -12.63
C VAL A 697 26.53 8.65 -11.25
N LYS A 698 26.21 9.88 -10.90
CA LYS A 698 26.56 10.47 -9.60
C LYS A 698 25.71 9.88 -8.48
N LYS A 699 26.25 9.84 -7.26
CA LYS A 699 25.54 9.33 -6.06
C LYS A 699 24.18 10.02 -5.83
N THR A 700 24.08 11.31 -6.10
CA THR A 700 22.82 12.08 -6.00
C THR A 700 21.74 11.60 -6.96
N ASP A 701 22.15 10.95 -8.05
CA ASP A 701 21.28 10.51 -9.15
C ASP A 701 21.08 8.99 -9.13
N PHE A 702 21.56 8.30 -8.08
CA PHE A 702 21.31 6.87 -7.88
C PHE A 702 19.82 6.55 -7.79
N ASN A 703 19.05 7.50 -7.22
CA ASN A 703 17.65 7.31 -6.87
C ASN A 703 17.54 6.13 -5.88
N SER A 704 16.52 5.29 -6.01
CA SER A 704 16.25 4.15 -5.11
C SER A 704 16.24 2.82 -5.85
N PHE A 705 16.43 1.69 -5.17
CA PHE A 705 16.26 0.38 -5.80
C PHE A 705 14.85 0.23 -6.42
N GLY A 706 13.81 0.76 -5.78
CA GLY A 706 12.43 0.75 -6.30
C GLY A 706 12.32 1.44 -7.67
N SER A 707 13.00 2.58 -7.85
CA SER A 707 13.03 3.29 -9.13
C SER A 707 13.80 2.53 -10.23
N ARG A 708 14.71 1.62 -9.85
CA ARG A 708 15.60 0.90 -10.78
C ARG A 708 15.05 -0.45 -11.24
N ARG A 709 13.79 -0.76 -10.93
CA ARG A 709 13.16 -2.06 -11.20
C ARG A 709 12.99 -2.43 -12.68
N GLY A 710 13.04 -1.45 -13.58
CA GLY A 710 13.10 -1.73 -15.03
C GLY A 710 14.47 -2.22 -15.51
N ASN A 711 15.48 -2.29 -14.63
CA ASN A 711 16.85 -2.65 -14.96
C ASN A 711 17.30 -3.87 -14.14
N HIS A 712 17.31 -5.04 -14.79
CA HIS A 712 17.70 -6.29 -14.17
C HIS A 712 19.15 -6.32 -13.66
N GLU A 713 20.08 -5.58 -14.28
CA GLU A 713 21.48 -5.51 -13.83
C GLU A 713 21.61 -4.90 -12.43
N ILE A 714 20.82 -3.87 -12.13
CA ILE A 714 20.79 -3.25 -10.81
C ILE A 714 20.06 -4.14 -9.82
N MET A 715 18.92 -4.70 -10.21
CA MET A 715 18.08 -5.44 -9.28
C MET A 715 18.70 -6.78 -8.85
N MET A 716 19.39 -7.49 -9.75
CA MET A 716 20.17 -8.68 -9.37
C MET A 716 21.27 -8.32 -8.36
N ARG A 717 21.96 -7.19 -8.56
CA ARG A 717 22.98 -6.67 -7.62
C ARG A 717 22.41 -6.19 -6.29
N GLY A 718 21.15 -5.76 -6.28
CA GLY A 718 20.41 -5.36 -5.07
C GLY A 718 19.76 -6.51 -4.31
N THR A 719 19.74 -7.71 -4.88
CA THR A 719 19.07 -8.86 -4.26
C THR A 719 19.84 -9.32 -3.03
N PHE A 720 19.13 -9.44 -1.91
CA PHE A 720 19.68 -9.67 -0.58
C PHE A 720 20.74 -8.63 -0.15
N ALA A 721 20.74 -7.42 -0.73
CA ALA A 721 21.68 -6.36 -0.37
C ALA A 721 21.25 -5.54 0.86
N ASN A 722 20.13 -5.92 1.51
CA ASN A 722 19.66 -5.24 2.70
C ASN A 722 20.71 -5.31 3.82
N VAL A 723 21.02 -4.16 4.43
CA VAL A 723 22.06 -4.00 5.46
C VAL A 723 21.78 -4.76 6.75
N ARG A 724 20.58 -5.31 6.95
CA ARG A 724 20.16 -6.05 8.15
C ARG A 724 20.09 -7.56 7.96
N ILE A 725 20.38 -8.08 6.76
CA ILE A 725 20.38 -9.54 6.56
C ILE A 725 21.47 -10.20 7.41
N ARG A 726 21.13 -11.31 8.05
CA ARG A 726 22.08 -12.13 8.81
C ARG A 726 22.15 -13.53 8.19
N ASN A 727 23.23 -13.76 7.44
CA ASN A 727 23.48 -15.05 6.80
C ASN A 727 24.30 -15.96 7.73
N GLN A 728 23.73 -17.10 8.15
CA GLN A 728 24.40 -18.06 9.01
C GLN A 728 25.63 -18.73 8.35
N MET A 729 25.76 -18.62 7.02
CA MET A 729 26.94 -19.08 6.28
C MET A 729 28.09 -18.07 6.23
N ALA A 730 27.87 -16.83 6.70
CA ALA A 730 28.88 -15.77 6.76
C ALA A 730 28.93 -15.17 8.19
N PRO A 731 29.36 -15.96 9.19
CA PRO A 731 29.31 -15.55 10.59
C PRO A 731 30.18 -14.31 10.84
N GLY A 732 29.69 -13.41 11.71
CA GLY A 732 30.37 -12.14 12.03
C GLY A 732 30.09 -11.01 11.03
N THR A 733 29.21 -11.22 10.05
CA THR A 733 28.76 -10.17 9.12
C THR A 733 27.27 -9.87 9.31
N GLU A 734 26.89 -8.61 9.06
CA GLU A 734 25.50 -8.17 8.90
C GLU A 734 25.41 -7.41 7.56
N GLY A 735 24.36 -7.68 6.79
CA GLY A 735 24.15 -7.15 5.46
C GLY A 735 24.20 -8.20 4.35
N GLY A 736 24.27 -7.73 3.11
CA GLY A 736 24.24 -8.57 1.90
C GLY A 736 25.53 -9.32 1.61
N PHE A 737 25.94 -10.21 2.52
CA PHE A 737 27.15 -11.02 2.42
C PHE A 737 26.88 -12.53 2.34
N ALA A 738 27.72 -13.24 1.58
CA ALA A 738 27.67 -14.70 1.46
C ALA A 738 29.06 -15.31 1.27
N LEU A 739 29.17 -16.59 1.62
CA LEU A 739 30.36 -17.40 1.35
C LEU A 739 30.45 -17.71 -0.15
N ASN A 740 31.55 -17.30 -0.78
CA ASN A 740 31.91 -17.74 -2.11
C ASN A 740 32.44 -19.18 -2.03
N HIS A 741 31.73 -20.14 -2.64
CA HIS A 741 32.06 -21.57 -2.56
C HIS A 741 33.29 -21.98 -3.40
N GLU A 742 33.81 -21.12 -4.28
CA GLU A 742 35.03 -21.36 -5.04
C GLU A 742 36.27 -20.84 -4.32
N THR A 743 36.22 -19.60 -3.81
CA THR A 743 37.38 -18.97 -3.14
C THR A 743 37.44 -19.27 -1.64
N GLY A 744 36.29 -19.59 -1.02
CA GLY A 744 36.16 -19.72 0.43
C GLY A 744 36.06 -18.38 1.18
N GLU A 745 36.04 -17.25 0.47
CA GLU A 745 35.96 -15.91 1.05
C GLU A 745 34.51 -15.45 1.23
N VAL A 746 34.27 -14.58 2.21
CA VAL A 746 32.98 -13.89 2.35
C VAL A 746 32.98 -12.66 1.45
N THR A 747 32.04 -12.61 0.51
CA THR A 747 31.89 -11.55 -0.50
C THR A 747 30.45 -11.04 -0.50
N SER A 748 30.09 -10.11 -1.39
CA SER A 748 28.69 -9.74 -1.55
C SER A 748 27.86 -10.92 -2.06
N VAL A 749 26.56 -10.97 -1.74
CA VAL A 749 25.66 -12.04 -2.24
C VAL A 749 25.68 -12.12 -3.76
N TYR A 750 25.74 -10.97 -4.44
CA TYR A 750 25.81 -10.91 -5.89
C TYR A 750 27.06 -11.59 -6.45
N GLU A 751 28.24 -11.34 -5.86
CA GLU A 751 29.51 -11.94 -6.29
C GLU A 751 29.56 -13.45 -5.99
N ALA A 752 29.17 -13.86 -4.78
CA ALA A 752 29.12 -15.27 -4.38
C ALA A 752 28.16 -16.09 -5.26
N ALA A 753 27.15 -15.43 -5.84
CA ALA A 753 26.21 -16.06 -6.73
C ALA A 753 26.71 -16.28 -8.17
N GLN A 754 27.74 -15.56 -8.64
CA GLN A 754 28.23 -15.67 -10.02
C GLN A 754 28.91 -17.02 -10.33
N ILE A 755 29.16 -17.85 -9.32
CA ILE A 755 29.73 -19.19 -9.46
C ILE A 755 28.80 -20.08 -10.31
N GLU A 756 29.35 -20.79 -11.29
CA GLU A 756 28.62 -21.74 -12.15
C GLU A 756 28.21 -23.02 -11.39
N ALA A 757 27.15 -22.91 -10.59
CA ALA A 757 26.48 -24.05 -9.96
C ALA A 757 25.04 -23.66 -9.58
N PRO A 758 24.08 -24.60 -9.52
CA PRO A 758 22.76 -24.30 -8.99
C PRO A 758 22.85 -23.74 -7.56
N LYS A 759 21.98 -22.79 -7.22
CA LYS A 759 21.94 -22.13 -5.92
C LYS A 759 20.61 -22.38 -5.23
N VAL A 760 20.65 -22.54 -3.92
CA VAL A 760 19.46 -22.64 -3.07
C VAL A 760 19.59 -21.72 -1.87
N VAL A 761 18.44 -21.23 -1.39
CA VAL A 761 18.32 -20.49 -0.12
C VAL A 761 17.63 -21.40 0.87
N LEU A 762 18.21 -21.54 2.07
CA LEU A 762 17.55 -22.16 3.21
C LEU A 762 17.04 -21.04 4.13
N ALA A 763 15.78 -21.08 4.51
CA ALA A 763 15.18 -20.09 5.39
C ALA A 763 14.28 -20.76 6.43
N GLY A 764 13.99 -20.02 7.50
CA GLY A 764 13.01 -20.42 8.51
C GLY A 764 11.56 -20.20 8.04
N SER A 765 10.68 -20.07 9.03
CA SER A 765 9.26 -19.76 8.84
C SER A 765 9.02 -18.34 8.32
N GLN A 766 7.87 -18.10 7.67
CA GLN A 766 7.43 -16.79 7.16
C GLN A 766 8.42 -16.10 6.19
N TYR A 767 9.19 -16.88 5.43
CA TYR A 767 10.05 -16.36 4.37
C TYR A 767 9.22 -15.66 3.28
N GLY A 768 9.62 -14.43 2.92
CA GLY A 768 8.96 -13.62 1.89
C GLY A 768 7.74 -12.84 2.37
N THR A 769 7.54 -12.64 3.68
CA THR A 769 6.44 -11.81 4.20
C THR A 769 6.61 -10.31 3.86
N GLY A 770 5.52 -9.56 3.66
CA GLY A 770 5.55 -8.12 3.48
C GLY A 770 5.05 -7.62 2.11
N SER A 771 5.79 -6.70 1.50
CA SER A 771 5.36 -5.98 0.28
C SER A 771 5.29 -6.89 -0.95
N SER A 772 4.27 -6.73 -1.80
CA SER A 772 4.18 -7.40 -3.10
C SER A 772 5.26 -6.90 -4.07
N ARG A 773 6.38 -7.62 -4.17
CA ARG A 773 7.53 -7.24 -5.01
C ARG A 773 8.01 -8.45 -5.80
N ASP A 774 7.73 -8.46 -7.09
CA ASP A 774 8.16 -9.51 -8.02
C ASP A 774 9.68 -9.71 -8.05
N TRP A 775 10.47 -8.65 -7.86
CA TRP A 775 11.93 -8.73 -7.78
C TRP A 775 12.47 -9.57 -6.63
N ALA A 776 11.65 -9.87 -5.61
CA ALA A 776 12.01 -10.87 -4.61
C ALA A 776 12.00 -12.31 -5.17
N ALA A 777 11.39 -12.53 -6.34
CA ALA A 777 11.32 -13.80 -7.07
C ALA A 777 12.03 -13.77 -8.44
N LYS A 778 11.95 -12.66 -9.20
CA LYS A 778 12.61 -12.47 -10.51
C LYS A 778 14.14 -12.53 -10.41
N ALA A 779 14.70 -12.22 -9.24
CA ALA A 779 16.14 -12.21 -9.02
C ALA A 779 16.76 -13.60 -9.23
N ARG A 780 17.26 -13.84 -10.44
CA ARG A 780 18.14 -14.97 -10.75
C ARG A 780 19.56 -14.50 -10.48
N THR A 781 20.27 -15.16 -9.58
CA THR A 781 21.58 -14.69 -9.14
C THR A 781 22.71 -15.13 -10.08
N CYS A 782 22.40 -15.82 -11.18
CA CYS A 782 23.33 -16.19 -12.24
C CYS A 782 22.77 -15.74 -13.61
N SER A 783 23.63 -15.14 -14.44
CA SER A 783 23.39 -15.03 -15.88
C SER A 783 23.35 -16.45 -16.46
N ALA A 784 22.27 -16.82 -17.14
CA ALA A 784 22.30 -17.95 -18.07
C ALA A 784 23.04 -17.55 -19.36
#